data_AF-A0A925E783-F1
#
_entry.id   AF-A0A925E783-F1
#
_cell.length_a   1.000
_cell.length_b   1.000
_cell.length_c   1.000
_cell.angle_alpha   90.00
_cell.angle_beta   90.00
_cell.angle_gamma   90.00
#
_symmetry.space_group_name_H-M   'P 1'
#
loop_
_entity.id
_entity.type
_entity.pdbx_description
1 polymer ?
#
loop_
_entity_poly.entity_id
_entity_poly.type
_entity_poly.pdbx_seq_one_letter_code
_entity_poly.pdbx_strand_id
1 'polypeptide(L)'
;NNNDINSTTQKWTRRNFYLPKGDFQGAIASDPSYEPAYFKRVGEPVPYDNGYVSKIKGTSPVAVILPAKIEDVVLGAKATDLLRTKTYKQGETISVLKRDKREVRNTTFSYLTAKEAANHGLDKTIKDLKPDSIVISGCSTGGINSTINRTSEYRKGHHFSEITVTGDDGKRSVYGLPVYNTHQEEVSFSVAQNLGVRNKGLINYSSQDNSTANQKGKENYFSKEKTPPYATAHLLTAILSPDYVDRSGNGITDDDLGTAVKFNYTKLNSLYKWRTPFAFGADSANYNEGFLTDAQDDKANYVYGEKEIWYLHSIESKTMVAHFITEDRLDALGVMDNRGAVNSSVKLKRLKEIRLYSKSDLKLNGNDPAKTIPVKVVHLVHDYSVCRGLPNSIDTGKLTLKRVFFTFGLNQKGKLNPYDFQYDTSYNFYDYRQYDRWGAFKDAANNPNGLNNSEFPYTLQDTTWTNKYARAWQLNKIILPSGGSINVSYESDDYAHVQDRRASQMCMLNGTNIPGSGTNLTNSDFIHVNLPYPVSSQKEMLERYFEGITNLYYKFYLDLDGKGHKEFVPGYAEIIGNPELISNNIAKIRLKKMKEVNPITKDGWQFIRTNLPKYAYPGSENLESNQTDLKKAIKALVTAFGTIKELFQGFDKRAKNKGYSDKVELEKSWVRLCAPGWKKLGGGSRVKRIDISDDWAAMSETAGAQTSSYTQVYDYTKKDAKGRMVSTGVASYEPMLGNDENPFRQPIRYSQNQFLGLNNYYYIEEPFGESFFPGASVGYSQVTVKTIGSGDAETVNRTGTIVSEFFTARDYPVKIDILGLEHRKPITSKIFKLIGGIAFDMVGLSQGYAVETNDMHGKPKSVQVFNKSGEPISRVEYFYKSVNELAAGKELKNDVKVINPDGTVSDGTIGMDVEMYTDMREQITDNLGVSVKVSGGSGAIFIFPLPFFFPGIGVNYDRRNFRSSSTIKIINRFAIQYKVIKMENGSSITSENLLWDAQTG
;
A
#
# COMPACT_ATOMS: atom_id res chain seq x y z
N ASN A 1 17.53 -41.77 1.36
CA ASN A 1 16.91 -40.77 2.26
C ASN A 1 17.31 -41.10 3.68
N ASN A 2 18.24 -40.36 4.29
CA ASN A 2 18.64 -40.58 5.70
C ASN A 2 19.09 -39.24 6.35
N ASN A 3 18.37 -38.16 6.04
CA ASN A 3 18.48 -36.89 6.75
C ASN A 3 17.06 -36.46 7.16
N ASP A 4 16.79 -36.45 8.46
CA ASP A 4 15.55 -35.90 9.00
C ASP A 4 15.82 -34.46 9.43
N ILE A 5 15.17 -33.52 8.75
CA ILE A 5 15.23 -32.09 9.08
C ILE A 5 13.86 -31.69 9.64
N ASN A 6 13.83 -31.33 10.92
CA ASN A 6 12.65 -30.76 11.55
C ASN A 6 12.91 -29.28 11.86
N SER A 7 12.04 -28.39 11.38
CA SER A 7 12.10 -26.96 11.67
C SER A 7 10.81 -26.50 12.34
N THR A 8 10.92 -25.93 13.53
CA THR A 8 9.80 -25.35 14.27
C THR A 8 10.00 -23.85 14.42
N THR A 9 8.97 -23.06 14.11
CA THR A 9 8.94 -21.60 14.29
C THR A 9 7.84 -21.23 15.27
N GLN A 10 8.15 -20.41 16.27
CA GLN A 10 7.21 -20.03 17.34
C GLN A 10 7.57 -18.66 17.95
N LYS A 11 6.69 -18.12 18.80
CA LYS A 11 7.02 -16.96 19.65
C LYS A 11 8.14 -17.32 20.62
N TRP A 12 9.11 -16.44 20.81
CA TRP A 12 10.22 -16.66 21.74
C TRP A 12 9.76 -16.52 23.19
N THR A 13 9.46 -17.64 23.84
CA THR A 13 8.98 -17.69 25.24
C THR A 13 10.05 -18.17 26.24
N ARG A 14 10.94 -19.10 25.83
CA ARG A 14 11.96 -19.68 26.71
C ARG A 14 13.12 -18.71 26.97
N ARG A 15 13.55 -18.56 28.23
CA ARG A 15 14.61 -17.59 28.63
C ARG A 15 14.31 -16.15 28.17
N ASN A 16 13.03 -15.77 28.17
CA ASN A 16 12.60 -14.42 27.82
C ASN A 16 12.04 -13.71 29.06
N PHE A 17 12.86 -12.84 29.67
CA PHE A 17 12.49 -12.06 30.85
C PHE A 17 11.75 -10.76 30.51
N TYR A 18 11.75 -10.38 29.22
CA TYR A 18 11.00 -9.23 28.72
C TYR A 18 9.50 -9.53 28.61
N LEU A 19 9.13 -10.74 28.18
CA LEU A 19 7.76 -11.14 27.84
C LEU A 19 6.72 -10.83 28.93
N PRO A 20 6.95 -11.11 30.23
CA PRO A 20 5.97 -10.78 31.27
C PRO A 20 5.68 -9.28 31.43
N LYS A 21 6.58 -8.41 30.96
CA LYS A 21 6.48 -6.96 31.11
C LYS A 21 6.10 -6.26 29.81
N GLY A 22 6.53 -6.76 28.66
CA GLY A 22 6.33 -6.10 27.36
C GLY A 22 5.27 -6.72 26.45
N ASP A 23 4.68 -7.84 26.84
CA ASP A 23 3.57 -8.47 26.09
C ASP A 23 2.21 -7.89 26.49
N PHE A 24 1.17 -8.21 25.71
CA PHE A 24 -0.19 -7.72 25.94
C PHE A 24 -0.71 -8.08 27.34
N GLN A 25 -1.29 -7.09 28.04
CA GLN A 25 -1.86 -7.25 29.37
C GLN A 25 -3.38 -7.31 29.26
N GLY A 26 -3.97 -8.45 29.66
CA GLY A 26 -5.42 -8.68 29.58
C GLY A 26 -6.23 -7.93 30.65
N ALA A 27 -7.55 -7.99 30.52
CA ALA A 27 -8.47 -7.36 31.49
C ALA A 27 -8.21 -7.83 32.92
N ILE A 28 -8.34 -6.91 33.87
CA ILE A 28 -8.09 -7.16 35.29
C ILE A 28 -9.43 -7.12 36.01
N ALA A 29 -9.93 -8.26 36.50
CA ALA A 29 -11.26 -8.36 37.12
C ALA A 29 -11.44 -7.44 38.34
N SER A 30 -10.36 -7.12 39.07
CA SER A 30 -10.37 -6.23 40.23
C SER A 30 -10.36 -4.73 39.87
N ASP A 31 -10.11 -4.38 38.61
CA ASP A 31 -10.08 -2.99 38.13
C ASP A 31 -10.90 -2.86 36.84
N PRO A 32 -12.22 -2.63 36.94
CA PRO A 32 -13.09 -2.43 35.78
C PRO A 32 -12.76 -1.16 34.98
N SER A 33 -11.98 -0.23 35.54
CA SER A 33 -11.57 1.00 34.85
C SER A 33 -10.38 0.77 33.91
N TYR A 34 -9.66 -0.33 34.08
CA TYR A 34 -8.57 -0.73 33.19
C TYR A 34 -9.11 -1.24 31.85
N GLU A 35 -8.79 -0.51 30.79
CA GLU A 35 -9.09 -0.90 29.42
C GLU A 35 -7.86 -1.57 28.79
N PRO A 36 -7.84 -2.90 28.61
CA PRO A 36 -6.71 -3.58 27.96
C PRO A 36 -6.61 -3.22 26.47
N ALA A 37 -7.73 -2.83 25.86
CA ALA A 37 -7.81 -2.26 24.53
C ALA A 37 -8.90 -1.19 24.51
N TYR A 38 -8.68 -0.14 23.72
CA TYR A 38 -9.63 0.95 23.55
C TYR A 38 -9.61 1.43 22.11
N PHE A 39 -10.68 2.12 21.71
CA PHE A 39 -10.76 2.80 20.43
C PHE A 39 -10.65 4.30 20.66
N LYS A 40 -9.79 4.95 19.88
CA LYS A 40 -9.58 6.39 19.86
C LYS A 40 -9.66 6.85 18.41
N ARG A 41 -10.31 7.99 18.17
CA ARG A 41 -10.32 8.57 16.83
C ARG A 41 -8.93 9.14 16.54
N VAL A 42 -8.43 8.85 15.36
CA VAL A 42 -7.14 9.34 14.88
C VAL A 42 -7.13 10.87 14.88
N GLY A 43 -6.11 11.47 15.49
CA GLY A 43 -5.91 12.92 15.50
C GLY A 43 -6.74 13.71 16.50
N GLU A 44 -7.35 13.07 17.50
CA GLU A 44 -8.03 13.80 18.59
C GLU A 44 -7.03 14.67 19.38
N PRO A 45 -7.31 15.96 19.63
CA PRO A 45 -6.42 16.90 20.31
C PRO A 45 -6.39 16.71 21.84
N VAL A 46 -6.59 15.50 22.34
CA VAL A 46 -6.60 15.20 23.77
C VAL A 46 -5.17 15.07 24.33
N PRO A 47 -4.93 15.42 25.61
CA PRO A 47 -3.64 15.20 26.25
C PRO A 47 -3.26 13.72 26.31
N TYR A 48 -2.00 13.43 25.99
CA TYR A 48 -1.47 12.07 25.99
C TYR A 48 -0.95 11.65 27.37
N ASP A 49 -1.03 10.35 27.71
CA ASP A 49 -0.51 9.83 28.99
C ASP A 49 1.03 9.87 29.04
N ASN A 50 1.55 10.96 29.61
CA ASN A 50 2.98 11.15 29.89
C ASN A 50 3.56 10.04 30.79
N GLY A 51 2.76 9.36 31.61
CA GLY A 51 3.20 8.23 32.42
C GLY A 51 3.56 7.04 31.54
N TYR A 52 2.70 6.69 30.59
CA TYR A 52 2.96 5.63 29.62
C TYR A 52 4.15 5.94 28.69
N VAL A 53 4.22 7.17 28.14
CA VAL A 53 5.36 7.61 27.31
C VAL A 53 6.68 7.45 28.05
N SER A 54 6.71 7.80 29.34
CA SER A 54 7.89 7.64 30.18
C SER A 54 8.29 6.16 30.35
N LYS A 55 7.33 5.25 30.50
CA LYS A 55 7.58 3.79 30.59
C LYS A 55 8.22 3.24 29.31
N ILE A 56 7.77 3.70 28.14
CA ILE A 56 8.31 3.29 26.83
C ILE A 56 9.55 4.09 26.40
N LYS A 57 10.11 4.91 27.30
CA LYS A 57 11.34 5.71 27.10
C LYS A 57 11.19 6.78 26.02
N GLY A 58 10.07 7.51 26.02
CA GLY A 58 9.84 8.65 25.12
C GLY A 58 9.55 8.24 23.68
N THR A 59 10.00 9.06 22.72
CA THR A 59 9.87 8.81 21.27
C THR A 59 11.12 8.19 20.64
N SER A 60 12.23 8.08 21.36
CA SER A 60 13.46 7.47 20.85
C SER A 60 13.30 5.96 20.59
N PRO A 61 14.03 5.39 19.61
CA PRO A 61 13.99 3.94 19.37
C PRO A 61 14.56 3.19 20.59
N VAL A 62 13.94 2.05 20.88
CA VAL A 62 14.29 1.15 21.99
C VAL A 62 14.47 -0.27 21.47
N ALA A 63 15.33 -1.05 22.12
CA ALA A 63 15.52 -2.47 21.80
C ALA A 63 15.73 -3.28 23.07
N VAL A 64 15.29 -4.54 23.08
CA VAL A 64 15.52 -5.46 24.20
C VAL A 64 16.98 -5.89 24.25
N ILE A 65 17.63 -5.81 25.41
CA ILE A 65 19.04 -6.21 25.52
C ILE A 65 19.19 -7.73 25.52
N LEU A 66 20.20 -8.19 24.80
CA LEU A 66 20.72 -9.56 24.88
C LEU A 66 22.02 -9.58 25.71
N PRO A 67 22.23 -10.57 26.59
CA PRO A 67 23.50 -10.72 27.29
C PRO A 67 24.69 -10.80 26.32
N ALA A 68 25.84 -10.31 26.75
CA ALA A 68 27.03 -10.19 25.90
C ALA A 68 27.53 -11.52 25.33
N LYS A 69 27.24 -12.63 26.03
CA LYS A 69 27.57 -14.00 25.63
C LYS A 69 26.34 -14.89 25.72
N ILE A 70 26.26 -15.87 24.82
CA ILE A 70 25.32 -16.98 24.97
C ILE A 70 25.90 -17.91 26.04
N GLU A 71 25.37 -17.80 27.26
CA GLU A 71 25.83 -18.56 28.43
C GLU A 71 25.64 -20.08 28.27
N ASP A 72 24.65 -20.49 27.46
CA ASP A 72 24.31 -21.90 27.24
C ASP A 72 24.06 -22.16 25.75
N VAL A 73 24.96 -22.94 25.15
CA VAL A 73 24.98 -23.28 23.71
C VAL A 73 23.93 -24.36 23.36
N VAL A 74 23.23 -24.94 24.34
CA VAL A 74 22.10 -25.86 24.14
C VAL A 74 20.78 -25.10 24.24
N LEU A 75 20.69 -24.12 25.16
CA LEU A 75 19.46 -23.37 25.43
C LEU A 75 19.30 -22.07 24.62
N GLY A 76 20.36 -21.54 24.00
CA GLY A 76 20.29 -20.36 23.12
C GLY A 76 20.33 -19.01 23.82
N ALA A 77 20.22 -17.95 23.02
CA ALA A 77 20.25 -16.55 23.48
C ALA A 77 19.16 -16.25 24.51
N LYS A 78 19.41 -15.35 25.45
CA LYS A 78 18.46 -14.93 26.50
C LYS A 78 18.01 -13.48 26.24
N ALA A 79 16.73 -13.16 26.44
CA ALA A 79 16.25 -11.78 26.41
C ALA A 79 16.15 -11.26 27.86
N THR A 80 16.76 -10.11 28.13
CA THR A 80 16.68 -9.44 29.44
C THR A 80 15.40 -8.63 29.58
N ASP A 81 15.10 -8.12 30.76
CA ASP A 81 14.02 -7.16 31.01
C ASP A 81 14.50 -5.69 30.93
N LEU A 82 15.58 -5.45 30.18
CA LEU A 82 16.17 -4.13 29.97
C LEU A 82 15.92 -3.65 28.55
N LEU A 83 15.56 -2.38 28.40
CA LEU A 83 15.51 -1.69 27.11
C LEU A 83 16.73 -0.78 26.96
N ARG A 84 17.46 -0.89 25.85
CA ARG A 84 18.50 0.06 25.45
C ARG A 84 17.94 1.16 24.58
N THR A 85 18.49 2.36 24.74
CA THR A 85 18.29 3.51 23.86
C THR A 85 19.62 3.90 23.22
N LYS A 86 19.65 4.95 22.39
CA LYS A 86 20.91 5.51 21.88
C LYS A 86 21.79 6.06 22.99
N THR A 87 21.17 6.70 23.98
CA THR A 87 21.84 7.35 25.12
C THR A 87 22.30 6.33 26.15
N TYR A 88 21.43 5.38 26.50
CA TYR A 88 21.69 4.36 27.53
C TYR A 88 21.86 2.98 26.89
N LYS A 89 23.07 2.70 26.41
CA LYS A 89 23.40 1.43 25.73
C LYS A 89 23.41 0.20 26.65
N GLN A 90 23.67 0.41 27.95
CA GLN A 90 23.68 -0.66 28.96
C GLN A 90 22.26 -1.10 29.38
N GLY A 91 21.25 -0.31 29.02
CA GLY A 91 19.84 -0.61 29.25
C GLY A 91 19.30 -0.11 30.57
N GLU A 92 17.98 0.07 30.58
CA GLU A 92 17.23 0.47 31.74
C GLU A 92 16.15 -0.56 32.04
N THR A 93 15.93 -0.82 33.33
CA THR A 93 14.86 -1.70 33.78
C THR A 93 13.51 -1.12 33.38
N ILE A 94 12.64 -2.01 32.90
CA ILE A 94 11.25 -1.66 32.59
C ILE A 94 10.32 -2.15 33.70
N SER A 95 9.26 -1.38 33.93
CA SER A 95 8.03 -1.83 34.57
C SER A 95 7.13 -2.52 33.53
N VAL A 96 5.99 -3.05 33.96
CA VAL A 96 4.98 -3.57 33.04
C VAL A 96 4.53 -2.45 32.10
N LEU A 97 4.69 -2.67 30.79
CA LEU A 97 4.38 -1.73 29.72
C LEU A 97 2.87 -1.72 29.45
N LYS A 98 2.12 -1.21 30.44
CA LYS A 98 0.68 -0.94 30.34
C LYS A 98 0.38 0.52 30.68
N ARG A 99 -0.77 0.98 30.19
CA ARG A 99 -1.39 2.24 30.65
C ARG A 99 -2.06 1.99 31.99
N ASP A 100 -1.76 2.84 32.98
CA ASP A 100 -2.36 2.71 34.32
C ASP A 100 -3.63 3.56 34.46
N LYS A 101 -3.87 4.47 33.51
CA LYS A 101 -5.04 5.35 33.47
C LYS A 101 -5.79 5.13 32.17
N ARG A 102 -7.11 5.33 32.22
CA ARG A 102 -7.95 5.37 31.03
C ARG A 102 -7.59 6.58 30.18
N GLU A 103 -7.43 6.37 28.88
CA GLU A 103 -7.14 7.45 27.93
C GLU A 103 -8.36 8.34 27.75
N VAL A 104 -8.12 9.65 27.80
CA VAL A 104 -9.13 10.68 27.57
C VAL A 104 -9.47 10.71 26.08
N ARG A 105 -10.75 10.81 25.74
CA ARG A 105 -11.27 10.77 24.37
C ARG A 105 -12.47 11.71 24.23
N ASN A 106 -12.52 12.47 23.15
CA ASN A 106 -13.68 13.32 22.84
C ASN A 106 -14.82 12.47 22.28
N THR A 107 -14.49 11.55 21.38
CA THR A 107 -15.46 10.67 20.74
C THR A 107 -15.47 9.33 21.47
N THR A 108 -16.57 9.02 22.15
CA THR A 108 -16.69 7.72 22.85
C THR A 108 -17.15 6.65 21.88
N PHE A 109 -16.31 5.64 21.66
CA PHE A 109 -16.63 4.44 20.90
C PHE A 109 -16.97 3.31 21.87
N SER A 110 -18.16 2.75 21.73
CA SER A 110 -18.63 1.59 22.50
C SER A 110 -19.14 0.51 21.54
N TYR A 111 -19.06 -0.75 21.95
CA TYR A 111 -19.51 -1.87 21.13
C TYR A 111 -20.24 -2.92 21.98
N LEU A 112 -21.13 -3.66 21.34
CA LEU A 112 -21.78 -4.84 21.89
C LEU A 112 -21.47 -6.04 20.99
N THR A 113 -21.10 -7.15 21.61
CA THR A 113 -20.99 -8.43 20.92
C THR A 113 -22.37 -8.92 20.46
N ALA A 114 -22.42 -9.85 19.51
CA ALA A 114 -23.68 -10.41 19.01
C ALA A 114 -24.55 -11.02 20.12
N LYS A 115 -23.93 -11.62 21.14
CA LYS A 115 -24.63 -12.16 22.31
C LYS A 115 -25.22 -11.06 23.20
N GLU A 116 -24.49 -9.97 23.41
CA GLU A 116 -24.95 -8.83 24.22
C GLU A 116 -26.01 -8.01 23.48
N ALA A 117 -25.78 -7.71 22.20
CA ALA A 117 -26.67 -6.93 21.37
C ALA A 117 -28.03 -7.63 21.15
N ALA A 118 -28.08 -8.96 21.20
CA ALA A 118 -29.36 -9.70 21.18
C ALA A 118 -30.27 -9.36 22.37
N ASN A 119 -29.69 -8.92 23.50
CA ASN A 119 -30.43 -8.59 24.72
C ASN A 119 -30.52 -7.08 24.96
N HIS A 120 -29.47 -6.33 24.61
CA HIS A 120 -29.26 -4.93 25.00
C HIS A 120 -29.03 -3.97 23.84
N GLY A 121 -28.96 -4.45 22.59
CA GLY A 121 -28.80 -3.57 21.43
C GLY A 121 -30.06 -2.75 21.17
N LEU A 122 -29.90 -1.62 20.46
CA LEU A 122 -31.02 -0.74 20.09
C LEU A 122 -32.13 -1.53 19.36
N ASP A 123 -31.75 -2.32 18.37
CA ASP A 123 -32.62 -3.30 17.72
C ASP A 123 -32.19 -4.71 18.14
N LYS A 124 -33.00 -5.46 18.89
CA LYS A 124 -32.63 -6.83 19.34
C LYS A 124 -32.46 -7.84 18.20
N THR A 125 -33.10 -7.55 17.06
CA THR A 125 -33.06 -8.36 15.82
C THR A 125 -32.81 -7.47 14.61
N ILE A 126 -32.14 -8.01 13.60
CA ILE A 126 -31.89 -7.31 12.34
C ILE A 126 -33.10 -7.48 11.42
N LYS A 127 -33.65 -6.38 10.89
CA LYS A 127 -34.77 -6.40 9.95
C LYS A 127 -34.26 -6.29 8.52
N ASP A 128 -34.66 -7.22 7.67
CA ASP A 128 -34.46 -7.18 6.22
C ASP A 128 -35.79 -6.78 5.56
N LEU A 129 -35.84 -5.60 4.96
CA LEU A 129 -37.04 -5.10 4.29
C LEU A 129 -37.12 -5.57 2.85
N LYS A 130 -38.33 -5.83 2.36
CA LYS A 130 -38.57 -6.17 0.95
C LYS A 130 -38.21 -4.97 0.07
N PRO A 131 -37.55 -5.18 -1.08
CA PRO A 131 -37.35 -4.13 -2.06
C PRO A 131 -38.68 -3.41 -2.40
N ASP A 132 -38.61 -2.09 -2.59
CA ASP A 132 -39.71 -1.23 -3.02
C ASP A 132 -40.94 -1.19 -2.10
N SER A 133 -40.84 -1.78 -0.90
CA SER A 133 -41.88 -1.70 0.13
C SER A 133 -41.70 -0.44 0.99
N ILE A 134 -42.73 0.02 1.69
CA ILE A 134 -42.56 1.06 2.71
C ILE A 134 -43.15 0.51 4.01
N VAL A 135 -42.30 0.33 5.02
CA VAL A 135 -42.69 -0.15 6.35
C VAL A 135 -42.45 0.98 7.33
N ILE A 136 -43.53 1.53 7.89
CA ILE A 136 -43.45 2.56 8.94
C ILE A 136 -43.99 1.95 10.23
N SER A 137 -43.34 2.26 11.34
CA SER A 137 -43.69 1.78 12.69
C SER A 137 -45.21 1.84 12.94
N GLY A 138 -45.82 0.66 13.14
CA GLY A 138 -47.24 0.51 13.50
C GLY A 138 -48.19 0.04 12.39
N CYS A 139 -47.76 -0.07 11.12
CA CYS A 139 -48.65 -0.49 10.03
C CYS A 139 -47.98 -1.51 9.09
N SER A 140 -48.52 -2.73 9.09
CA SER A 140 -48.24 -3.87 8.19
C SER A 140 -46.84 -4.52 8.27
N THR A 141 -46.82 -5.77 8.76
CA THR A 141 -45.65 -6.68 8.69
C THR A 141 -45.35 -7.17 7.27
N GLY A 142 -46.20 -6.86 6.29
CA GLY A 142 -46.11 -7.37 4.91
C GLY A 142 -44.87 -6.94 4.13
N GLY A 143 -44.21 -5.85 4.53
CA GLY A 143 -42.98 -5.34 3.89
C GLY A 143 -41.67 -5.84 4.52
N ILE A 144 -41.72 -6.63 5.60
CA ILE A 144 -40.51 -7.28 6.14
C ILE A 144 -40.29 -8.59 5.38
N ASN A 145 -39.11 -8.76 4.78
CA ASN A 145 -38.73 -9.98 4.08
C ASN A 145 -38.31 -11.07 5.09
N SER A 146 -37.41 -10.72 6.01
CA SER A 146 -36.98 -11.61 7.07
C SER A 146 -36.55 -10.84 8.33
N THR A 147 -36.64 -11.50 9.48
CA THR A 147 -36.06 -11.00 10.75
C THR A 147 -34.91 -11.93 11.12
N ILE A 148 -33.71 -11.37 11.18
CA ILE A 148 -32.46 -12.10 11.36
C ILE A 148 -32.00 -11.96 12.81
N ASN A 149 -31.75 -13.10 13.45
CA ASN A 149 -31.15 -13.14 14.79
C ASN A 149 -29.72 -12.62 14.75
N ARG A 150 -29.31 -11.88 15.78
CA ARG A 150 -27.94 -11.36 15.90
C ARG A 150 -26.91 -12.49 16.02
N THR A 151 -27.31 -13.66 16.52
CA THR A 151 -26.52 -14.89 16.54
C THR A 151 -27.06 -15.92 15.54
N SER A 152 -26.16 -16.54 14.79
CA SER A 152 -26.49 -17.59 13.80
C SER A 152 -25.27 -18.49 13.55
N GLU A 153 -25.35 -19.37 12.54
CA GLU A 153 -24.26 -20.27 12.17
C GLU A 153 -22.94 -19.53 11.90
N TYR A 154 -22.97 -18.42 11.14
CA TYR A 154 -21.79 -17.60 10.84
C TYR A 154 -21.70 -16.31 11.68
N ARG A 155 -22.80 -15.84 12.29
CA ARG A 155 -22.79 -14.72 13.23
C ARG A 155 -22.52 -15.23 14.65
N LYS A 156 -21.24 -15.36 15.00
CA LYS A 156 -20.84 -15.92 16.31
C LYS A 156 -21.09 -14.92 17.43
N GLY A 157 -21.42 -15.44 18.61
CA GLY A 157 -21.79 -14.62 19.79
C GLY A 157 -20.74 -13.61 20.23
N HIS A 158 -19.46 -13.86 19.96
CA HIS A 158 -18.33 -12.99 20.32
C HIS A 158 -17.97 -11.95 19.25
N HIS A 159 -18.62 -11.97 18.07
CA HIS A 159 -18.39 -10.96 17.03
C HIS A 159 -19.05 -9.63 17.43
N PHE A 160 -18.47 -8.49 17.05
CA PHE A 160 -19.12 -7.19 17.20
C PHE A 160 -20.38 -7.13 16.34
N SER A 161 -21.52 -6.79 16.97
CA SER A 161 -22.79 -6.70 16.28
C SER A 161 -23.40 -5.31 16.31
N GLU A 162 -23.07 -4.49 17.29
CA GLU A 162 -23.52 -3.10 17.35
C GLU A 162 -22.38 -2.23 17.85
N ILE A 163 -22.17 -1.10 17.18
CA ILE A 163 -21.18 -0.10 17.56
C ILE A 163 -21.91 1.22 17.76
N THR A 164 -21.69 1.88 18.89
CA THR A 164 -22.23 3.21 19.16
C THR A 164 -21.11 4.21 19.33
N VAL A 165 -21.13 5.24 18.48
CA VAL A 165 -20.19 6.37 18.51
C VAL A 165 -20.93 7.59 19.05
N THR A 166 -20.45 8.13 20.16
CA THR A 166 -21.00 9.35 20.79
C THR A 166 -20.09 10.52 20.46
N GLY A 167 -20.63 11.54 19.78
CA GLY A 167 -19.94 12.76 19.43
C GLY A 167 -19.79 13.74 20.60
N ASP A 168 -19.06 14.82 20.34
CA ASP A 168 -18.87 15.97 21.25
C ASP A 168 -20.17 16.72 21.53
N ASP A 169 -21.07 16.77 20.56
CA ASP A 169 -22.43 17.32 20.70
C ASP A 169 -23.41 16.38 21.44
N GLY A 170 -22.94 15.22 21.92
CA GLY A 170 -23.73 14.21 22.60
C GLY A 170 -24.62 13.35 21.68
N LYS A 171 -24.62 13.58 20.36
CA LYS A 171 -25.37 12.73 19.43
C LYS A 171 -24.74 11.35 19.37
N ARG A 172 -25.59 10.33 19.29
CA ARG A 172 -25.18 8.93 19.20
C ARG A 172 -25.45 8.39 17.81
N SER A 173 -24.40 7.97 17.12
CA SER A 173 -24.50 7.24 15.86
C SER A 173 -24.38 5.74 16.13
N VAL A 174 -25.45 4.99 15.87
CA VAL A 174 -25.53 3.55 16.14
C VAL A 174 -25.38 2.79 14.83
N TYR A 175 -24.35 1.96 14.75
CA TYR A 175 -24.06 1.05 13.66
C TYR A 175 -24.49 -0.36 14.08
N GLY A 176 -25.79 -0.65 13.97
CA GLY A 176 -26.42 -1.88 14.47
C GLY A 176 -26.42 -3.06 13.50
N LEU A 177 -26.01 -2.87 12.23
CA LEU A 177 -26.09 -3.89 11.19
C LEU A 177 -24.71 -4.38 10.73
N PRO A 178 -24.20 -5.52 11.25
CA PRO A 178 -22.95 -6.09 10.79
C PRO A 178 -23.15 -6.86 9.48
N VAL A 179 -22.41 -6.47 8.45
CA VAL A 179 -22.35 -7.10 7.12
C VAL A 179 -21.23 -8.13 7.14
N TYR A 180 -21.52 -9.35 6.68
CA TYR A 180 -20.58 -10.46 6.77
C TYR A 180 -19.94 -10.82 5.43
N ASN A 181 -18.64 -11.12 5.47
CA ASN A 181 -18.01 -12.07 4.55
C ASN A 181 -18.13 -13.46 5.19
N THR A 182 -18.86 -14.37 4.55
CA THR A 182 -19.16 -15.69 5.10
C THR A 182 -18.10 -16.72 4.74
N HIS A 183 -17.34 -16.49 3.67
CA HIS A 183 -16.33 -17.42 3.22
C HIS A 183 -15.26 -16.68 2.41
N GLN A 184 -13.99 -16.96 2.68
CA GLN A 184 -12.89 -16.53 1.84
C GLN A 184 -11.87 -17.67 1.73
N GLU A 185 -11.38 -17.91 0.53
CA GLU A 185 -10.29 -18.85 0.28
C GLU A 185 -9.23 -18.23 -0.63
N GLU A 186 -7.98 -18.52 -0.32
CA GLU A 186 -6.81 -18.07 -1.07
C GLU A 186 -6.05 -19.31 -1.53
N VAL A 187 -5.90 -19.45 -2.85
CA VAL A 187 -5.34 -20.66 -3.45
C VAL A 187 -4.13 -20.28 -4.30
N SER A 188 -3.02 -20.97 -4.07
CA SER A 188 -1.78 -20.81 -4.84
C SER A 188 -1.24 -22.18 -5.25
N PHE A 189 -0.82 -22.32 -6.51
CA PHE A 189 -0.34 -23.60 -7.05
C PHE A 189 0.67 -23.41 -8.17
N SER A 190 1.50 -24.43 -8.43
CA SER A 190 2.45 -24.44 -9.54
C SER A 190 1.76 -24.68 -10.88
N VAL A 191 2.25 -24.01 -11.92
CA VAL A 191 1.74 -24.10 -13.30
C VAL A 191 2.89 -24.28 -14.29
N ALA A 192 2.57 -24.71 -15.52
CA ALA A 192 3.57 -24.77 -16.59
C ALA A 192 3.84 -23.38 -17.15
N GLN A 193 5.09 -23.12 -17.56
CA GLN A 193 5.46 -21.82 -18.10
C GLN A 193 4.70 -21.48 -19.38
N ASN A 194 4.24 -20.23 -19.45
CA ASN A 194 3.60 -19.69 -20.64
C ASN A 194 3.95 -18.21 -20.83
N LEU A 195 5.02 -17.96 -21.57
CA LEU A 195 5.49 -16.60 -21.85
C LEU A 195 4.51 -15.78 -22.70
N GLY A 196 3.60 -16.43 -23.43
CA GLY A 196 2.60 -15.76 -24.28
C GLY A 196 1.48 -15.06 -23.49
N VAL A 197 1.28 -15.41 -22.22
CA VAL A 197 0.20 -14.82 -21.40
C VAL A 197 0.67 -13.68 -20.50
N ARG A 198 1.97 -13.33 -20.51
CA ARG A 198 2.56 -12.29 -19.65
C ARG A 198 1.84 -10.95 -19.75
N ASN A 199 1.40 -10.60 -20.96
CA ASN A 199 0.74 -9.33 -21.27
C ASN A 199 -0.62 -9.20 -20.59
N LYS A 200 -1.35 -10.32 -20.43
CA LYS A 200 -2.66 -10.36 -19.79
C LYS A 200 -2.56 -10.76 -18.32
N GLY A 201 -1.54 -11.54 -17.95
CA GLY A 201 -1.34 -12.00 -16.58
C GLY A 201 -2.32 -13.06 -16.12
N LEU A 202 -2.96 -13.77 -17.04
CA LEU A 202 -3.93 -14.81 -16.73
C LEU A 202 -3.48 -16.13 -17.36
N ILE A 203 -3.57 -17.21 -16.59
CA ILE A 203 -3.27 -18.56 -17.05
C ILE A 203 -4.46 -19.47 -16.78
N ASN A 204 -4.74 -20.36 -17.73
CA ASN A 204 -5.74 -21.41 -17.56
C ASN A 204 -5.15 -22.58 -16.78
N TYR A 205 -5.95 -23.21 -15.93
CA TYR A 205 -5.55 -24.34 -15.10
C TYR A 205 -6.57 -25.48 -15.19
N SER A 206 -6.19 -26.66 -14.70
CA SER A 206 -7.09 -27.82 -14.56
C SER A 206 -7.47 -28.06 -13.10
N SER A 207 -8.53 -28.83 -12.86
CA SER A 207 -8.94 -29.22 -11.50
C SER A 207 -7.90 -30.06 -10.75
N GLN A 208 -6.88 -30.59 -11.43
CA GLN A 208 -5.76 -31.28 -10.79
C GLN A 208 -4.70 -30.28 -10.30
N ASP A 209 -4.47 -29.20 -11.05
CA ASP A 209 -3.46 -28.19 -10.74
C ASP A 209 -3.76 -27.47 -9.43
N ASN A 210 -5.04 -27.17 -9.18
CA ASN A 210 -5.51 -26.49 -7.97
C ASN A 210 -5.86 -27.48 -6.83
N SER A 211 -5.13 -28.59 -6.73
CA SER A 211 -5.35 -29.64 -5.74
C SER A 211 -4.04 -30.24 -5.22
N THR A 212 -4.13 -31.10 -4.21
CA THR A 212 -2.98 -31.89 -3.71
C THR A 212 -2.45 -32.92 -4.72
N ALA A 213 -3.15 -33.12 -5.85
CA ALA A 213 -2.73 -33.98 -6.95
C ALA A 213 -1.94 -33.24 -8.04
N ASN A 214 -1.55 -31.98 -7.81
CA ASN A 214 -0.76 -31.21 -8.76
C ASN A 214 0.56 -31.95 -9.10
N GLN A 215 0.90 -32.01 -10.39
CA GLN A 215 2.16 -32.61 -10.89
C GLN A 215 3.00 -31.59 -11.68
N LYS A 216 2.62 -30.31 -11.64
CA LYS A 216 3.28 -29.22 -12.35
C LYS A 216 4.29 -28.51 -11.44
N GLY A 217 5.34 -28.00 -12.08
CA GLY A 217 6.47 -27.38 -11.40
C GLY A 217 7.37 -28.40 -10.69
N LYS A 218 8.49 -27.93 -10.13
CA LYS A 218 9.45 -28.81 -9.44
C LYS A 218 8.91 -29.37 -8.13
N GLU A 219 8.11 -28.57 -7.44
CA GLU A 219 7.65 -28.83 -6.07
C GLU A 219 6.24 -29.41 -6.03
N ASN A 220 5.54 -29.52 -7.17
CA ASN A 220 4.13 -29.88 -7.21
C ASN A 220 3.29 -29.01 -6.25
N TYR A 221 3.63 -27.71 -6.17
CA TYR A 221 3.17 -26.85 -5.10
C TYR A 221 1.65 -26.64 -5.16
N PHE A 222 1.00 -26.75 -4.00
CA PHE A 222 -0.39 -26.39 -3.77
C PHE A 222 -0.56 -25.89 -2.33
N SER A 223 -1.18 -24.73 -2.16
CA SER A 223 -1.55 -24.16 -0.87
C SER A 223 -2.96 -23.57 -0.96
N LYS A 224 -3.77 -23.84 0.06
CA LYS A 224 -5.12 -23.31 0.19
C LYS A 224 -5.35 -22.86 1.63
N GLU A 225 -5.62 -21.59 1.81
CA GLU A 225 -6.01 -21.00 3.09
C GLU A 225 -7.50 -20.67 3.07
N LYS A 226 -8.20 -20.91 4.17
CA LYS A 226 -9.64 -20.61 4.33
C LYS A 226 -9.85 -19.73 5.55
N THR A 227 -10.33 -18.51 5.33
CA THR A 227 -10.71 -17.59 6.41
C THR A 227 -12.15 -17.88 6.85
N PRO A 228 -12.42 -18.01 8.17
CA PRO A 228 -13.77 -18.19 8.68
C PRO A 228 -14.62 -16.91 8.51
N PRO A 229 -15.96 -16.97 8.71
CA PRO A 229 -16.81 -15.80 8.60
C PRO A 229 -16.42 -14.64 9.52
N TYR A 230 -16.40 -13.42 9.00
CA TYR A 230 -16.13 -12.19 9.76
C TYR A 230 -16.98 -11.02 9.27
N ALA A 231 -17.22 -10.04 10.16
CA ALA A 231 -17.92 -8.81 9.80
C ALA A 231 -16.96 -7.87 9.04
N THR A 232 -17.35 -7.44 7.83
CA THR A 232 -16.55 -6.54 6.98
C THR A 232 -16.88 -5.07 7.20
N ALA A 233 -18.11 -4.78 7.61
CA ALA A 233 -18.60 -3.44 7.87
C ALA A 233 -19.77 -3.46 8.85
N HIS A 234 -20.00 -2.35 9.54
CA HIS A 234 -21.20 -2.11 10.35
C HIS A 234 -21.94 -0.92 9.73
N LEU A 235 -23.17 -1.12 9.24
CA LEU A 235 -23.96 -0.05 8.63
C LEU A 235 -24.67 0.76 9.71
N LEU A 236 -24.77 2.07 9.46
CA LEU A 236 -25.45 3.02 10.33
C LEU A 236 -26.95 2.72 10.35
N THR A 237 -27.51 2.36 11.50
CA THR A 237 -28.94 2.07 11.65
C THR A 237 -29.69 3.22 12.31
N ALA A 238 -29.01 4.06 13.10
CA ALA A 238 -29.63 5.18 13.79
C ALA A 238 -28.69 6.37 14.04
N ILE A 239 -29.25 7.58 14.02
CA ILE A 239 -28.67 8.77 14.66
C ILE A 239 -29.67 9.25 15.71
N LEU A 240 -29.22 9.34 16.96
CA LEU A 240 -30.04 9.70 18.13
C LEU A 240 -29.55 11.02 18.72
N SER A 241 -30.48 11.89 19.10
CA SER A 241 -30.15 13.11 19.85
C SER A 241 -29.71 12.79 21.29
N PRO A 242 -29.02 13.75 21.97
CA PRO A 242 -28.55 13.54 23.34
C PRO A 242 -29.68 13.23 24.34
N ASP A 243 -30.87 13.78 24.09
CA ASP A 243 -32.10 13.61 24.88
C ASP A 243 -32.96 12.41 24.43
N TYR A 244 -32.48 11.59 23.48
CA TYR A 244 -33.25 10.45 22.99
C TYR A 244 -33.39 9.35 24.06
N VAL A 245 -34.63 8.91 24.29
CA VAL A 245 -34.96 7.82 25.20
C VAL A 245 -35.93 6.86 24.52
N ASP A 246 -35.50 5.61 24.35
CA ASP A 246 -36.35 4.49 23.95
C ASP A 246 -37.25 4.11 25.14
N ARG A 247 -38.55 4.39 25.05
CA ARG A 247 -39.49 4.20 26.16
C ARG A 247 -39.91 2.75 26.36
N SER A 248 -39.96 1.97 25.28
CA SER A 248 -40.53 0.62 25.29
C SER A 248 -39.51 -0.49 25.03
N GLY A 249 -38.25 -0.13 24.78
CA GLY A 249 -37.13 -1.04 24.57
C GLY A 249 -37.24 -1.81 23.26
N ASN A 250 -37.87 -1.22 22.24
CA ASN A 250 -38.16 -1.85 20.95
C ASN A 250 -37.49 -1.13 19.76
N GLY A 251 -36.48 -0.30 20.05
CA GLY A 251 -35.76 0.49 19.06
C GLY A 251 -36.47 1.81 18.75
N ILE A 252 -36.21 2.39 17.58
CA ILE A 252 -36.79 3.70 17.23
C ILE A 252 -38.25 3.56 16.81
N THR A 253 -39.10 4.19 17.60
CA THR A 253 -40.55 4.26 17.46
C THR A 253 -41.07 5.68 17.66
N ASP A 254 -42.35 5.91 17.35
CA ASP A 254 -42.92 7.26 17.37
C ASP A 254 -43.32 7.74 18.78
N ASP A 255 -43.41 6.84 19.76
CA ASP A 255 -43.66 7.16 21.17
C ASP A 255 -42.40 7.60 21.94
N ASP A 256 -41.22 7.42 21.34
CA ASP A 256 -39.94 7.78 21.93
C ASP A 256 -39.74 9.29 22.10
N LEU A 257 -38.97 9.64 23.13
CA LEU A 257 -38.63 11.04 23.41
C LEU A 257 -37.37 11.46 22.64
N GLY A 258 -37.26 12.76 22.38
CA GLY A 258 -36.17 13.34 21.60
C GLY A 258 -36.37 13.22 20.09
N THR A 259 -35.26 13.25 19.35
CA THR A 259 -35.24 13.14 17.89
C THR A 259 -34.33 11.99 17.45
N ALA A 260 -34.79 11.24 16.45
CA ALA A 260 -34.04 10.15 15.88
C ALA A 260 -34.18 10.12 14.36
N VAL A 261 -33.13 9.66 13.69
CA VAL A 261 -33.12 9.33 12.27
C VAL A 261 -32.81 7.85 12.14
N LYS A 262 -33.70 7.11 11.50
CA LYS A 262 -33.61 5.65 11.32
C LYS A 262 -33.20 5.33 9.89
N PHE A 263 -32.31 4.34 9.74
CA PHE A 263 -31.83 3.85 8.45
C PHE A 263 -32.21 2.39 8.33
N ASN A 264 -33.05 2.06 7.33
CA ASN A 264 -33.44 0.69 7.05
C ASN A 264 -32.72 0.16 5.82
N TYR A 265 -32.53 -1.16 5.78
CA TYR A 265 -31.79 -1.83 4.72
C TYR A 265 -32.54 -3.03 4.16
N THR A 266 -32.19 -3.37 2.93
CA THR A 266 -32.62 -4.57 2.22
C THR A 266 -31.41 -5.42 1.88
N LYS A 267 -31.46 -6.69 2.23
CA LYS A 267 -30.44 -7.68 1.91
C LYS A 267 -30.66 -8.25 0.52
N LEU A 268 -29.58 -8.51 -0.22
CA LEU A 268 -29.65 -9.31 -1.44
C LEU A 268 -30.06 -10.76 -1.10
N ASN A 269 -31.00 -11.33 -1.86
CA ASN A 269 -31.59 -12.66 -1.59
C ASN A 269 -30.56 -13.79 -1.51
N SER A 270 -29.40 -13.65 -2.16
CA SER A 270 -28.32 -14.63 -2.16
C SER A 270 -27.00 -13.97 -1.78
N LEU A 271 -26.07 -14.76 -1.25
CA LEU A 271 -24.69 -14.33 -1.04
C LEU A 271 -24.06 -13.95 -2.39
N TYR A 272 -23.36 -12.81 -2.40
CA TYR A 272 -22.62 -12.35 -3.56
C TYR A 272 -21.25 -13.01 -3.58
N LYS A 273 -21.00 -13.79 -4.64
CA LYS A 273 -19.74 -14.50 -4.86
C LYS A 273 -18.79 -13.63 -5.66
N TRP A 274 -17.60 -13.38 -5.13
CA TRP A 274 -16.57 -12.55 -5.76
C TRP A 274 -15.26 -13.32 -5.90
N ARG A 275 -14.46 -12.92 -6.88
CA ARG A 275 -13.18 -13.57 -7.18
C ARG A 275 -12.20 -12.58 -7.80
N THR A 276 -10.92 -12.73 -7.47
CA THR A 276 -9.82 -12.01 -8.10
C THR A 276 -8.75 -13.01 -8.56
N PRO A 277 -8.39 -13.04 -9.85
CA PRO A 277 -9.01 -12.28 -10.95
C PRO A 277 -10.43 -12.79 -11.27
N PHE A 278 -11.28 -11.94 -11.86
CA PHE A 278 -12.65 -12.32 -12.21
C PHE A 278 -12.68 -13.42 -13.28
N ALA A 279 -11.82 -13.29 -14.30
CA ALA A 279 -11.71 -14.14 -15.48
C ALA A 279 -12.92 -14.12 -16.43
N PHE A 280 -12.68 -14.05 -17.74
CA PHE A 280 -13.75 -14.15 -18.75
C PHE A 280 -14.38 -15.55 -18.84
N GLY A 281 -13.71 -16.57 -18.30
CA GLY A 281 -14.16 -17.96 -18.31
C GLY A 281 -13.87 -18.66 -16.98
N ALA A 282 -14.30 -19.92 -16.89
CA ALA A 282 -13.92 -20.80 -15.79
C ALA A 282 -12.43 -21.17 -15.88
N ASP A 283 -11.87 -21.60 -14.75
CA ASP A 283 -10.56 -22.23 -14.64
C ASP A 283 -9.38 -21.37 -15.10
N SER A 284 -9.38 -20.08 -14.73
CA SER A 284 -8.20 -19.23 -14.92
C SER A 284 -7.80 -18.46 -13.67
N ALA A 285 -6.51 -18.23 -13.52
CA ALA A 285 -5.89 -17.67 -12.31
C ALA A 285 -4.90 -16.57 -12.69
N ASN A 286 -4.53 -15.74 -11.72
CA ASN A 286 -3.47 -14.75 -11.90
C ASN A 286 -2.13 -15.47 -12.04
N TYR A 287 -1.43 -15.19 -13.13
CA TYR A 287 -0.17 -15.82 -13.48
C TYR A 287 1.00 -15.09 -12.81
N ASN A 288 1.69 -15.76 -11.90
CA ASN A 288 2.94 -15.28 -11.32
C ASN A 288 4.10 -15.97 -12.06
N GLU A 289 4.73 -15.21 -12.95
CA GLU A 289 5.98 -15.64 -13.58
C GLU A 289 7.09 -15.72 -12.52
N GLY A 290 7.80 -16.84 -12.53
CA GLY A 290 9.05 -17.03 -11.81
C GLY A 290 10.22 -16.46 -12.62
N PHE A 291 11.35 -17.17 -12.63
CA PHE A 291 12.48 -16.82 -13.47
C PHE A 291 12.19 -17.15 -14.93
N LEU A 292 12.51 -16.23 -15.84
CA LEU A 292 12.29 -16.41 -17.28
C LEU A 292 13.08 -17.61 -17.83
N THR A 293 14.19 -17.95 -17.17
CA THR A 293 15.06 -19.07 -17.54
C THR A 293 14.59 -20.41 -16.98
N ASP A 294 13.68 -20.45 -16.01
CA ASP A 294 13.20 -21.69 -15.39
C ASP A 294 11.74 -21.97 -15.77
N ALA A 295 11.49 -23.02 -16.54
CA ALA A 295 10.13 -23.33 -17.00
C ALA A 295 9.24 -24.00 -15.92
N GLN A 296 9.79 -24.29 -14.73
CA GLN A 296 9.15 -25.12 -13.71
C GLN A 296 8.94 -24.42 -12.35
N ASP A 297 9.20 -23.11 -12.24
CA ASP A 297 9.02 -22.34 -11.00
C ASP A 297 7.77 -21.42 -11.01
N ASP A 298 7.12 -21.30 -12.17
CA ASP A 298 5.91 -20.52 -12.36
C ASP A 298 4.75 -20.99 -11.47
N LYS A 299 3.99 -20.00 -10.96
CA LYS A 299 2.87 -20.21 -10.05
C LYS A 299 1.64 -19.45 -10.53
N ALA A 300 0.49 -19.88 -10.05
CA ALA A 300 -0.76 -19.16 -10.24
C ALA A 300 -1.51 -19.03 -8.91
N ASN A 301 -2.29 -17.96 -8.78
CA ASN A 301 -3.12 -17.72 -7.61
C ASN A 301 -4.50 -17.18 -7.96
N TYR A 302 -5.47 -17.45 -7.09
CA TYR A 302 -6.74 -16.73 -7.07
C TYR A 302 -7.25 -16.61 -5.64
N VAL A 303 -8.04 -15.57 -5.41
CA VAL A 303 -8.79 -15.37 -4.17
C VAL A 303 -10.28 -15.41 -4.50
N TYR A 304 -11.05 -16.18 -3.72
CA TYR A 304 -12.49 -16.32 -3.85
C TYR A 304 -13.15 -15.99 -2.51
N GLY A 305 -14.36 -15.42 -2.56
CA GLY A 305 -15.17 -15.28 -1.36
C GLY A 305 -16.65 -15.07 -1.60
N GLU A 306 -17.41 -15.15 -0.52
CA GLU A 306 -18.88 -15.04 -0.49
C GLU A 306 -19.28 -14.05 0.59
N LYS A 307 -20.05 -13.02 0.22
CA LYS A 307 -20.42 -11.95 1.16
C LYS A 307 -21.87 -11.55 1.06
N GLU A 308 -22.38 -11.00 2.15
CA GLU A 308 -23.66 -10.30 2.14
C GLU A 308 -23.54 -8.94 1.46
N ILE A 309 -24.60 -8.54 0.76
CA ILE A 309 -24.75 -7.20 0.21
C ILE A 309 -26.06 -6.63 0.74
N TRP A 310 -25.98 -5.40 1.23
CA TRP A 310 -27.11 -4.66 1.79
C TRP A 310 -27.22 -3.31 1.07
N TYR A 311 -28.44 -2.91 0.78
CA TYR A 311 -28.76 -1.63 0.16
C TYR A 311 -29.59 -0.79 1.12
N LEU A 312 -29.32 0.51 1.18
CA LEU A 312 -30.16 1.44 1.91
C LEU A 312 -31.55 1.43 1.27
N HIS A 313 -32.56 1.12 2.07
CA HIS A 313 -33.95 1.02 1.66
C HIS A 313 -34.68 2.33 1.94
N SER A 314 -34.63 2.81 3.18
CA SER A 314 -35.26 4.07 3.55
C SER A 314 -34.53 4.79 4.69
N ILE A 315 -34.64 6.12 4.70
CA ILE A 315 -34.27 6.97 5.83
C ILE A 315 -35.54 7.60 6.37
N GLU A 316 -35.80 7.42 7.66
CA GLU A 316 -36.97 7.95 8.35
C GLU A 316 -36.55 8.97 9.39
N SER A 317 -37.15 10.15 9.34
CA SER A 317 -37.11 11.13 10.43
C SER A 317 -38.45 11.16 11.15
N LYS A 318 -38.62 12.10 12.09
CA LYS A 318 -39.91 12.33 12.76
C LYS A 318 -41.02 12.76 11.79
N THR A 319 -40.67 13.43 10.68
CA THR A 319 -41.64 14.08 9.78
C THR A 319 -41.60 13.59 8.34
N MET A 320 -40.48 13.02 7.87
CA MET A 320 -40.30 12.65 6.46
C MET A 320 -39.70 11.26 6.32
N VAL A 321 -39.94 10.64 5.16
CA VAL A 321 -39.36 9.36 4.76
C VAL A 321 -38.76 9.51 3.37
N ALA A 322 -37.45 9.27 3.23
CA ALA A 322 -36.79 9.15 1.95
C ALA A 322 -36.68 7.66 1.58
N HIS A 323 -37.30 7.26 0.47
CA HIS A 323 -37.32 5.88 -0.03
C HIS A 323 -36.38 5.75 -1.24
N PHE A 324 -35.48 4.78 -1.20
CA PHE A 324 -34.46 4.52 -2.21
C PHE A 324 -34.88 3.32 -3.06
N ILE A 325 -35.25 3.58 -4.32
CA ILE A 325 -35.72 2.55 -5.25
C ILE A 325 -34.55 2.10 -6.11
N THR A 326 -34.37 0.79 -6.21
CA THR A 326 -33.21 0.20 -6.86
C THR A 326 -33.61 -0.75 -8.00
N GLU A 327 -32.73 -0.91 -8.99
CA GLU A 327 -32.90 -1.81 -10.12
C GLU A 327 -31.68 -2.70 -10.29
N ASP A 328 -31.81 -3.82 -11.00
CA ASP A 328 -30.69 -4.69 -11.33
C ASP A 328 -29.64 -3.99 -12.21
N ARG A 329 -28.37 -4.22 -11.88
CA ARG A 329 -27.22 -3.86 -12.71
C ARG A 329 -26.95 -4.95 -13.73
N LEU A 330 -26.43 -4.52 -14.88
CA LEU A 330 -25.91 -5.39 -15.94
C LEU A 330 -24.37 -5.54 -15.86
N ASP A 331 -23.72 -4.78 -15.00
CA ASP A 331 -22.29 -4.86 -14.66
C ASP A 331 -22.10 -5.27 -13.19
N ALA A 332 -20.83 -5.46 -12.79
CA ALA A 332 -20.47 -5.89 -11.43
C ALA A 332 -21.20 -7.17 -11.01
N LEU A 333 -21.30 -8.12 -11.94
CA LEU A 333 -21.85 -9.44 -11.70
C LEU A 333 -20.88 -10.28 -10.87
N GLY A 334 -21.44 -11.21 -10.09
CA GLY A 334 -20.66 -12.17 -9.32
C GLY A 334 -20.11 -13.31 -10.17
N VAL A 335 -19.35 -14.20 -9.54
CA VAL A 335 -18.91 -15.46 -10.16
C VAL A 335 -19.84 -16.63 -9.83
N MET A 336 -19.78 -17.70 -10.62
CA MET A 336 -20.55 -18.92 -10.36
C MET A 336 -20.03 -19.67 -9.13
N ASP A 337 -18.72 -19.89 -9.09
CA ASP A 337 -17.99 -20.62 -8.05
C ASP A 337 -16.51 -20.16 -8.00
N ASN A 338 -15.66 -20.89 -7.28
CA ASN A 338 -14.23 -20.60 -7.15
C ASN A 338 -13.42 -20.78 -8.45
N ARG A 339 -13.98 -21.44 -9.47
CA ARG A 339 -13.38 -21.54 -10.81
C ARG A 339 -13.60 -20.27 -11.63
N GLY A 340 -14.52 -19.39 -11.21
CA GLY A 340 -14.83 -18.13 -11.89
C GLY A 340 -16.11 -18.24 -12.72
N ALA A 341 -16.06 -17.68 -13.94
CA ALA A 341 -17.20 -17.50 -14.84
C ALA A 341 -18.32 -16.59 -14.29
N VAL A 342 -18.96 -15.83 -15.19
CA VAL A 342 -20.00 -14.87 -14.82
C VAL A 342 -21.28 -15.56 -14.34
N ASN A 343 -21.82 -15.07 -13.22
CA ASN A 343 -23.14 -15.46 -12.72
C ASN A 343 -24.15 -14.35 -13.03
N SER A 344 -24.99 -14.56 -14.05
CA SER A 344 -26.04 -13.61 -14.44
C SER A 344 -27.31 -13.69 -13.57
N SER A 345 -27.42 -14.69 -12.69
CA SER A 345 -28.58 -14.88 -11.81
C SER A 345 -28.54 -13.97 -10.58
N VAL A 346 -27.33 -13.58 -10.14
CA VAL A 346 -27.13 -12.71 -8.97
C VAL A 346 -26.61 -11.36 -9.44
N LYS A 347 -27.47 -10.35 -9.40
CA LYS A 347 -27.17 -9.00 -9.86
C LYS A 347 -27.08 -8.05 -8.68
N LEU A 348 -26.05 -7.21 -8.68
CA LEU A 348 -26.01 -6.05 -7.79
C LEU A 348 -27.05 -5.03 -8.24
N LYS A 349 -27.41 -4.11 -7.35
CA LYS A 349 -28.42 -3.08 -7.60
C LYS A 349 -27.81 -1.71 -7.91
N ARG A 350 -28.46 -0.94 -8.77
CA ARG A 350 -28.22 0.49 -9.02
C ARG A 350 -29.37 1.30 -8.45
N LEU A 351 -29.11 2.53 -8.05
CA LEU A 351 -30.15 3.47 -7.62
C LEU A 351 -30.90 3.98 -8.86
N LYS A 352 -32.22 3.78 -8.91
CA LYS A 352 -33.07 4.28 -10.00
C LYS A 352 -33.61 5.66 -9.67
N GLU A 353 -34.17 5.80 -8.48
CA GLU A 353 -34.79 7.04 -8.02
C GLU A 353 -34.83 7.12 -6.50
N ILE A 354 -34.93 8.34 -5.99
CA ILE A 354 -35.17 8.63 -4.57
C ILE A 354 -36.49 9.37 -4.45
N ARG A 355 -37.43 8.84 -3.66
CA ARG A 355 -38.74 9.45 -3.43
C ARG A 355 -38.82 9.97 -2.01
N LEU A 356 -39.11 11.26 -1.85
CA LEU A 356 -39.31 11.90 -0.55
C LEU A 356 -40.81 12.01 -0.25
N TYR A 357 -41.21 11.49 0.90
CA TYR A 357 -42.59 11.49 1.38
C TYR A 357 -42.73 12.21 2.72
N SER A 358 -43.91 12.77 2.98
CA SER A 358 -44.31 13.14 4.34
C SER A 358 -44.68 11.89 5.13
N LYS A 359 -44.17 11.76 6.36
CA LYS A 359 -44.49 10.62 7.23
C LYS A 359 -45.96 10.61 7.64
N SER A 360 -46.59 11.78 7.81
CA SER A 360 -48.02 11.88 8.13
C SER A 360 -48.90 11.36 6.99
N ASP A 361 -48.54 11.69 5.75
CA ASP A 361 -49.27 11.26 4.56
C ASP A 361 -49.15 9.73 4.37
N LEU A 362 -47.94 9.18 4.50
CA LEU A 362 -47.72 7.73 4.44
C LEU A 362 -48.46 6.96 5.55
N LYS A 363 -48.63 7.54 6.74
CA LYS A 363 -49.41 6.92 7.83
C LYS A 363 -50.92 6.92 7.56
N LEU A 364 -51.44 7.97 6.93
CA LEU A 364 -52.87 8.10 6.63
C LEU A 364 -53.28 7.25 5.42
N ASN A 365 -52.48 7.30 4.34
CA ASN A 365 -52.84 6.76 3.04
C ASN A 365 -52.08 5.47 2.67
N GLY A 366 -51.09 5.06 3.48
CA GLY A 366 -50.23 3.92 3.17
C GLY A 366 -49.31 4.18 1.97
N ASN A 367 -48.76 3.11 1.39
CA ASN A 367 -47.95 3.19 0.16
C ASN A 367 -48.81 3.07 -1.11
N ASP A 368 -50.07 3.53 -1.08
CA ASP A 368 -50.95 3.52 -2.25
C ASP A 368 -50.49 4.60 -3.24
N PRO A 369 -49.95 4.24 -4.43
CA PRO A 369 -49.46 5.21 -5.40
C PRO A 369 -50.55 6.15 -5.94
N ALA A 370 -51.84 5.79 -5.79
CA ALA A 370 -52.95 6.64 -6.18
C ALA A 370 -53.30 7.72 -5.15
N LYS A 371 -52.86 7.57 -3.89
CA LYS A 371 -53.22 8.46 -2.77
C LYS A 371 -52.03 9.17 -2.15
N THR A 372 -50.86 8.55 -2.16
CA THR A 372 -49.64 9.09 -1.54
C THR A 372 -48.71 9.63 -2.61
N ILE A 373 -48.63 10.97 -2.69
CA ILE A 373 -47.84 11.65 -3.71
C ILE A 373 -46.48 12.05 -3.10
N PRO A 374 -45.35 11.63 -3.69
CA PRO A 374 -44.04 12.07 -3.21
C PRO A 374 -43.87 13.58 -3.41
N VAL A 375 -43.32 14.26 -2.40
CA VAL A 375 -43.04 15.70 -2.43
C VAL A 375 -42.01 16.02 -3.51
N LYS A 376 -40.97 15.18 -3.60
CA LYS A 376 -39.88 15.30 -4.57
C LYS A 376 -39.42 13.91 -4.99
N VAL A 377 -39.18 13.72 -6.28
CA VAL A 377 -38.54 12.52 -6.82
C VAL A 377 -37.28 12.92 -7.58
N VAL A 378 -36.16 12.30 -7.21
CA VAL A 378 -34.88 12.41 -7.91
C VAL A 378 -34.78 11.22 -8.85
N HIS A 379 -34.66 11.47 -10.15
CA HIS A 379 -34.54 10.43 -11.18
C HIS A 379 -33.09 10.33 -11.65
N LEU A 380 -32.55 9.11 -11.72
CA LEU A 380 -31.19 8.84 -12.18
C LEU A 380 -31.22 7.92 -13.41
N VAL A 381 -30.81 8.43 -14.56
CA VAL A 381 -30.74 7.66 -15.81
C VAL A 381 -29.30 7.21 -16.04
N HIS A 382 -29.13 5.91 -16.24
CA HIS A 382 -27.82 5.29 -16.45
C HIS A 382 -27.76 4.53 -17.77
N ASP A 383 -26.55 4.41 -18.31
CA ASP A 383 -26.20 3.49 -19.39
C ASP A 383 -24.91 2.70 -19.06
N TYR A 384 -24.36 1.99 -20.05
CA TYR A 384 -23.14 1.20 -19.93
C TYR A 384 -22.08 1.62 -20.97
N SER A 385 -22.04 2.91 -21.35
CA SER A 385 -21.23 3.35 -22.50
C SER A 385 -19.72 3.36 -22.25
N VAL A 386 -19.28 3.40 -20.99
CA VAL A 386 -17.88 3.65 -20.60
C VAL A 386 -17.16 2.35 -20.18
N CYS A 387 -15.86 2.25 -20.49
CA CYS A 387 -14.95 1.15 -20.18
C CYS A 387 -15.51 -0.22 -20.63
N ARG A 388 -15.55 -0.44 -21.95
CA ARG A 388 -16.16 -1.65 -22.51
C ARG A 388 -15.28 -2.90 -22.38
N GLY A 389 -15.86 -4.08 -22.51
CA GLY A 389 -15.13 -5.35 -22.49
C GLY A 389 -14.84 -5.86 -21.08
N LEU A 390 -15.60 -5.44 -20.07
CA LEU A 390 -15.44 -5.96 -18.71
C LEU A 390 -15.85 -7.43 -18.65
N PRO A 391 -15.10 -8.27 -17.92
CA PRO A 391 -15.43 -9.68 -17.80
C PRO A 391 -16.68 -9.93 -16.94
N ASN A 392 -17.07 -8.96 -16.10
CA ASN A 392 -18.21 -9.04 -15.18
C ASN A 392 -19.41 -8.19 -15.63
N SER A 393 -19.56 -7.96 -16.94
CA SER A 393 -20.68 -7.20 -17.54
C SER A 393 -21.32 -7.97 -18.69
N ILE A 394 -22.65 -7.91 -18.79
CA ILE A 394 -23.43 -8.47 -19.91
C ILE A 394 -23.88 -7.43 -20.93
N ASP A 395 -23.73 -6.13 -20.62
CA ASP A 395 -24.14 -5.01 -21.49
C ASP A 395 -22.94 -4.14 -21.92
N THR A 396 -21.83 -4.83 -22.19
CA THR A 396 -20.57 -4.31 -22.74
C THR A 396 -19.71 -3.39 -21.88
N GLY A 397 -20.19 -2.62 -20.88
CA GLY A 397 -19.37 -1.65 -20.11
C GLY A 397 -19.74 -1.45 -18.63
N LYS A 398 -19.23 -0.36 -18.00
CA LYS A 398 -19.49 0.03 -16.59
C LYS A 398 -20.74 0.88 -16.47
N LEU A 399 -21.46 0.74 -15.37
CA LEU A 399 -22.60 1.61 -15.03
C LEU A 399 -22.17 3.08 -15.05
N THR A 400 -22.80 3.86 -15.93
CA THR A 400 -22.45 5.25 -16.18
C THR A 400 -23.71 6.11 -16.00
N LEU A 401 -23.62 7.16 -15.18
CA LEU A 401 -24.74 8.09 -14.97
C LEU A 401 -24.81 9.08 -16.14
N LYS A 402 -25.92 9.10 -16.87
CA LYS A 402 -26.11 9.96 -18.04
C LYS A 402 -26.95 11.19 -17.73
N ARG A 403 -27.90 11.06 -16.80
CA ARG A 403 -28.84 12.13 -16.51
C ARG A 403 -29.31 12.13 -15.07
N VAL A 404 -29.49 13.31 -14.50
CA VAL A 404 -30.23 13.52 -13.24
C VAL A 404 -31.28 14.62 -13.44
N PHE A 405 -32.50 14.36 -13.02
CA PHE A 405 -33.57 15.37 -13.02
C PHE A 405 -34.52 15.21 -11.84
N PHE A 406 -35.29 16.25 -11.57
CA PHE A 406 -36.18 16.33 -10.42
C PHE A 406 -37.63 16.51 -10.85
N THR A 407 -38.54 15.84 -10.16
CA THR A 407 -39.99 16.04 -10.33
C THR A 407 -40.60 16.33 -8.96
N PHE A 408 -41.67 17.14 -8.92
CA PHE A 408 -42.23 17.67 -7.69
C PHE A 408 -43.74 17.45 -7.66
N GLY A 409 -44.21 16.65 -6.71
CA GLY A 409 -45.61 16.23 -6.66
C GLY A 409 -46.07 15.64 -8.00
N LEU A 410 -47.12 16.23 -8.57
CA LEU A 410 -47.66 15.83 -9.88
C LEU A 410 -46.96 16.51 -11.07
N ASN A 411 -46.04 17.45 -10.83
CA ASN A 411 -45.37 18.20 -11.89
C ASN A 411 -44.18 17.42 -12.48
N GLN A 412 -44.33 17.00 -13.73
CA GLN A 412 -43.32 16.27 -14.50
C GLN A 412 -42.44 17.16 -15.39
N LYS A 413 -42.65 18.48 -15.42
CA LYS A 413 -41.90 19.40 -16.30
C LYS A 413 -40.39 19.38 -16.06
N GLY A 414 -39.94 19.04 -14.85
CA GLY A 414 -38.52 18.95 -14.54
C GLY A 414 -37.76 17.88 -15.34
N LYS A 415 -38.46 16.92 -15.98
CA LYS A 415 -37.86 15.98 -16.94
C LYS A 415 -37.28 16.67 -18.18
N LEU A 416 -37.82 17.82 -18.58
CA LEU A 416 -37.38 18.55 -19.78
C LEU A 416 -36.07 19.31 -19.57
N ASN A 417 -35.70 19.58 -18.30
CA ASN A 417 -34.50 20.35 -17.95
C ASN A 417 -33.58 19.53 -17.03
N PRO A 418 -32.94 18.46 -17.54
CA PRO A 418 -32.05 17.64 -16.75
C PRO A 418 -30.63 18.21 -16.65
N TYR A 419 -29.84 17.63 -15.74
CA TYR A 419 -28.38 17.62 -15.85
C TYR A 419 -27.98 16.45 -16.74
N ASP A 420 -27.30 16.68 -17.86
CA ASP A 420 -26.74 15.63 -18.73
C ASP A 420 -25.22 15.53 -18.55
N PHE A 421 -24.72 14.29 -18.51
CA PHE A 421 -23.31 13.99 -18.28
C PHE A 421 -22.67 13.28 -19.48
N GLN A 422 -21.52 13.79 -19.91
CA GLN A 422 -20.70 13.21 -20.98
C GLN A 422 -19.32 12.84 -20.46
N TYR A 423 -18.76 11.74 -20.98
CA TYR A 423 -17.49 11.19 -20.51
C TYR A 423 -16.53 11.07 -21.68
N ASP A 424 -15.23 11.12 -21.40
CA ASP A 424 -14.22 10.84 -22.40
C ASP A 424 -14.15 9.34 -22.72
N THR A 425 -14.53 8.99 -23.94
CA THR A 425 -14.51 7.63 -24.48
C THR A 425 -13.44 7.44 -25.56
N SER A 426 -12.41 8.29 -25.60
CA SER A 426 -11.30 8.17 -26.57
C SER A 426 -10.56 6.83 -26.45
N TYR A 427 -10.47 6.31 -25.21
CA TYR A 427 -10.01 4.96 -24.90
C TYR A 427 -11.10 4.23 -24.13
N ASN A 428 -11.85 3.37 -24.81
CA ASN A 428 -13.09 2.82 -24.25
C ASN A 428 -13.08 1.29 -24.15
N PHE A 429 -11.97 0.70 -23.72
CA PHE A 429 -11.86 -0.75 -23.51
C PHE A 429 -11.12 -1.08 -22.22
N TYR A 430 -11.46 -2.24 -21.64
CA TYR A 430 -10.80 -2.85 -20.52
C TYR A 430 -9.87 -3.96 -21.01
N ASP A 431 -8.68 -4.06 -20.41
CA ASP A 431 -7.83 -5.24 -20.55
C ASP A 431 -7.00 -5.44 -19.28
N TYR A 432 -6.61 -6.67 -19.03
CA TYR A 432 -5.82 -7.03 -17.85
C TYR A 432 -4.39 -6.53 -18.00
N ARG A 433 -3.77 -6.15 -16.88
CA ARG A 433 -2.38 -5.63 -16.82
C ARG A 433 -2.09 -4.40 -17.71
N GLN A 434 -3.12 -3.67 -18.14
CA GLN A 434 -2.98 -2.35 -18.78
C GLN A 434 -2.94 -1.22 -17.74
N TYR A 435 -2.00 -1.32 -16.80
CA TYR A 435 -1.82 -0.31 -15.75
C TYR A 435 -0.35 -0.08 -15.40
N ASP A 436 -0.04 1.11 -14.91
CA ASP A 436 1.27 1.45 -14.37
C ASP A 436 1.37 1.21 -12.85
N ARG A 437 2.54 1.43 -12.23
CA ARG A 437 2.72 1.24 -10.78
C ARG A 437 1.83 2.13 -9.91
N TRP A 438 1.34 3.25 -10.43
CA TRP A 438 0.40 4.13 -9.75
C TRP A 438 -1.04 3.65 -9.86
N GLY A 439 -1.31 2.61 -10.66
CA GLY A 439 -2.64 2.07 -10.91
C GLY A 439 -3.40 2.81 -12.02
N ALA A 440 -2.73 3.71 -12.74
CA ALA A 440 -3.29 4.43 -13.87
C ALA A 440 -3.44 3.51 -15.07
N PHE A 441 -4.43 3.76 -15.93
CA PHE A 441 -4.50 3.07 -17.22
C PHE A 441 -3.25 3.39 -18.05
N LYS A 442 -2.65 2.36 -18.64
CA LYS A 442 -1.47 2.49 -19.50
C LYS A 442 -1.46 1.39 -20.54
N ASP A 443 -1.57 1.77 -21.80
CA ASP A 443 -1.47 0.86 -22.93
C ASP A 443 -0.01 0.44 -23.16
N ALA A 444 0.25 -0.87 -23.04
CA ALA A 444 1.56 -1.49 -23.26
C ALA A 444 2.14 -1.20 -24.66
N ALA A 445 1.31 -0.94 -25.68
CA ALA A 445 1.76 -0.61 -27.03
C ALA A 445 2.63 0.67 -27.09
N ASN A 446 2.51 1.55 -26.09
CA ASN A 446 3.23 2.82 -26.01
C ASN A 446 4.45 2.76 -25.08
N ASN A 447 4.81 1.57 -24.60
CA ASN A 447 6.04 1.39 -23.85
C ASN A 447 7.28 1.58 -24.74
N PRO A 448 8.38 2.06 -24.15
CA PRO A 448 9.67 2.05 -24.83
C PRO A 448 9.97 0.66 -25.38
N ASN A 449 10.44 0.58 -26.64
CA ASN A 449 10.81 -0.67 -27.32
C ASN A 449 9.69 -1.74 -27.37
N GLY A 450 8.42 -1.35 -27.23
CA GLY A 450 7.28 -2.29 -27.26
C GLY A 450 7.25 -3.26 -26.08
N LEU A 451 7.85 -2.88 -24.94
CA LEU A 451 7.88 -3.73 -23.75
C LEU A 451 6.50 -3.93 -23.16
N ASN A 452 6.29 -5.06 -22.49
CA ASN A 452 5.04 -5.31 -21.80
C ASN A 452 4.99 -4.56 -20.47
N ASN A 453 3.79 -4.29 -19.94
CA ASN A 453 3.66 -3.62 -18.63
C ASN A 453 4.20 -4.46 -17.47
N SER A 454 4.37 -5.78 -17.62
CA SER A 454 5.09 -6.61 -16.64
C SER A 454 6.60 -6.31 -16.62
N GLU A 455 7.17 -5.97 -17.77
CA GLU A 455 8.60 -5.66 -17.93
C GLU A 455 8.90 -4.18 -17.62
N PHE A 456 8.08 -3.27 -18.16
CA PHE A 456 8.16 -1.82 -17.96
C PHE A 456 6.87 -1.27 -17.33
N PRO A 457 6.71 -1.42 -16.00
CA PRO A 457 5.50 -1.01 -15.29
C PRO A 457 5.45 0.48 -14.90
N TYR A 458 6.47 1.26 -15.23
CA TYR A 458 6.59 2.67 -14.82
C TYR A 458 5.71 3.60 -15.64
N THR A 459 5.31 4.74 -15.08
CA THR A 459 4.56 5.77 -15.80
C THR A 459 5.39 6.34 -16.96
N LEU A 460 4.78 6.47 -18.15
CA LEU A 460 5.44 7.07 -19.30
C LEU A 460 5.71 8.55 -19.06
N GLN A 461 6.94 8.99 -19.29
CA GLN A 461 7.36 10.39 -19.13
C GLN A 461 7.08 11.23 -20.39
N ASP A 462 6.09 10.82 -21.20
CA ASP A 462 5.60 11.55 -22.38
C ASP A 462 4.21 12.14 -22.09
N THR A 463 4.13 13.46 -22.05
CA THR A 463 2.90 14.20 -21.78
C THR A 463 1.79 13.93 -22.79
N THR A 464 2.12 13.54 -24.02
CA THR A 464 1.15 13.31 -25.09
C THR A 464 0.26 12.12 -24.78
N TRP A 465 0.86 11.02 -24.32
CA TRP A 465 0.15 9.78 -23.99
C TRP A 465 -0.39 9.81 -22.57
N THR A 466 0.42 10.23 -21.60
CA THR A 466 0.05 10.20 -20.19
C THR A 466 -1.15 11.12 -19.89
N ASN A 467 -1.25 12.30 -20.53
CA ASN A 467 -2.45 13.15 -20.41
C ASN A 467 -3.68 12.57 -21.14
N LYS A 468 -3.50 11.71 -22.16
CA LYS A 468 -4.60 10.99 -22.82
C LYS A 468 -5.12 9.85 -21.95
N TYR A 469 -4.25 9.18 -21.21
CA TYR A 469 -4.68 8.12 -20.29
C TYR A 469 -5.31 8.69 -19.02
N ALA A 470 -4.80 9.82 -18.50
CA ALA A 470 -5.37 10.49 -17.33
C ALA A 470 -6.84 10.93 -17.52
N ARG A 471 -7.24 11.29 -18.75
CA ARG A 471 -8.63 11.68 -19.04
C ARG A 471 -9.57 10.49 -19.31
N ALA A 472 -9.03 9.28 -19.52
CA ALA A 472 -9.85 8.14 -19.94
C ALA A 472 -10.97 7.85 -18.93
N TRP A 473 -12.20 7.73 -19.43
CA TRP A 473 -13.42 7.45 -18.63
C TRP A 473 -13.84 8.57 -17.66
N GLN A 474 -13.19 9.73 -17.68
CA GLN A 474 -13.53 10.87 -16.81
C GLN A 474 -14.70 11.70 -17.38
N LEU A 475 -15.44 12.36 -16.48
CA LEU A 475 -16.53 13.28 -16.82
C LEU A 475 -15.96 14.53 -17.51
N ASN A 476 -16.20 14.72 -18.81
CA ASN A 476 -15.62 15.82 -19.56
C ASN A 476 -16.60 17.00 -19.78
N LYS A 477 -17.91 16.76 -19.72
CA LYS A 477 -18.93 17.80 -19.90
C LYS A 477 -20.19 17.55 -19.09
N ILE A 478 -20.70 18.60 -18.46
CA ILE A 478 -22.00 18.67 -17.80
C ILE A 478 -22.85 19.71 -18.53
N ILE A 479 -24.00 19.30 -19.04
CA ILE A 479 -25.00 20.22 -19.60
C ILE A 479 -26.00 20.53 -18.49
N LEU A 480 -26.21 21.82 -18.24
CA LEU A 480 -27.06 22.31 -17.17
C LEU A 480 -28.53 22.39 -17.63
N PRO A 481 -29.49 22.32 -16.68
CA PRO A 481 -30.91 22.56 -16.96
C PRO A 481 -31.20 23.92 -17.62
N SER A 482 -30.32 24.91 -17.44
CA SER A 482 -30.42 26.24 -18.06
C SER A 482 -29.96 26.27 -19.52
N GLY A 483 -29.42 25.17 -20.05
CA GLY A 483 -28.86 25.06 -21.41
C GLY A 483 -27.37 25.39 -21.53
N GLY A 484 -26.76 25.98 -20.50
CA GLY A 484 -25.31 26.20 -20.44
C GLY A 484 -24.52 24.91 -20.21
N SER A 485 -23.19 24.98 -20.38
CA SER A 485 -22.32 23.81 -20.21
C SER A 485 -21.09 24.08 -19.35
N ILE A 486 -20.67 23.05 -18.62
CA ILE A 486 -19.42 23.00 -17.85
C ILE A 486 -18.53 21.93 -18.48
N ASN A 487 -17.42 22.32 -19.09
CA ASN A 487 -16.43 21.41 -19.65
C ASN A 487 -15.24 21.29 -18.69
N VAL A 488 -14.75 20.07 -18.48
CA VAL A 488 -13.63 19.78 -17.59
C VAL A 488 -12.54 19.08 -18.39
N SER A 489 -11.34 19.64 -18.37
CA SER A 489 -10.15 19.06 -18.98
C SER A 489 -9.20 18.52 -17.92
N TYR A 490 -8.69 17.31 -18.14
CA TYR A 490 -7.76 16.63 -17.24
C TYR A 490 -6.36 16.53 -17.85
N GLU A 491 -5.35 16.52 -16.98
CA GLU A 491 -3.98 16.16 -17.29
C GLU A 491 -3.44 15.20 -16.23
N SER A 492 -2.28 14.57 -16.51
CA SER A 492 -1.61 13.74 -15.53
C SER A 492 -1.09 14.59 -14.38
N ASP A 493 -1.03 14.01 -13.18
CA ASP A 493 -0.28 14.62 -12.10
C ASP A 493 1.23 14.65 -12.38
N ASP A 494 1.91 15.57 -11.71
CA ASP A 494 3.35 15.67 -11.78
C ASP A 494 3.95 16.09 -10.44
N TYR A 495 5.21 15.72 -10.23
CA TYR A 495 5.94 16.05 -9.03
C TYR A 495 7.42 16.21 -9.31
N ALA A 496 8.07 17.06 -8.51
CA ALA A 496 9.52 17.29 -8.60
C ALA A 496 10.29 16.50 -7.53
N HIS A 497 9.63 16.15 -6.43
CA HIS A 497 10.25 15.56 -5.24
C HIS A 497 9.40 14.40 -4.71
N VAL A 498 10.07 13.40 -4.15
CA VAL A 498 9.47 12.39 -3.26
C VAL A 498 9.91 12.79 -1.86
N GLN A 499 8.97 13.33 -1.06
CA GLN A 499 9.27 14.05 0.18
C GLN A 499 10.38 15.10 -0.02
N ASP A 500 11.49 15.00 0.73
CA ASP A 500 12.65 15.89 0.70
C ASP A 500 13.69 15.51 -0.36
N ARG A 501 13.54 14.38 -1.06
CA ARG A 501 14.46 13.91 -2.11
C ARG A 501 13.95 14.21 -3.51
N ARG A 502 14.86 14.40 -4.45
CA ARG A 502 14.51 14.64 -5.86
C ARG A 502 13.90 13.40 -6.50
N ALA A 503 12.82 13.59 -7.26
CA ALA A 503 12.18 12.49 -7.99
C ALA A 503 13.12 11.91 -9.06
N SER A 504 13.14 10.58 -9.18
CA SER A 504 13.94 9.85 -10.16
C SER A 504 13.08 9.07 -11.15
N GLN A 505 13.63 8.81 -12.34
CA GLN A 505 13.00 8.04 -13.41
C GLN A 505 13.99 7.01 -13.97
N MET A 506 13.47 5.97 -14.63
CA MET A 506 14.31 5.02 -15.37
C MET A 506 14.78 5.62 -16.71
N CYS A 507 16.09 5.60 -16.92
CA CYS A 507 16.74 6.01 -18.17
C CYS A 507 17.36 4.79 -18.85
N MET A 508 17.07 4.62 -20.15
CA MET A 508 17.52 3.45 -20.92
C MET A 508 19.03 3.41 -21.11
N LEU A 509 19.59 2.20 -21.09
CA LEU A 509 20.98 1.96 -21.39
C LEU A 509 21.23 2.18 -22.89
N ASN A 510 22.32 2.87 -23.21
CA ASN A 510 22.80 3.06 -24.59
C ASN A 510 23.92 2.07 -24.95
N GLY A 511 24.77 1.70 -23.99
CA GLY A 511 25.87 0.78 -24.25
C GLY A 511 26.75 0.48 -23.04
N THR A 512 27.54 -0.57 -23.15
CA THR A 512 28.59 -1.00 -22.23
C THR A 512 29.93 -0.77 -22.91
N ASN A 513 30.89 -0.17 -22.20
CA ASN A 513 32.21 0.23 -22.70
C ASN A 513 32.22 1.35 -23.74
N ILE A 514 31.42 1.22 -24.80
CA ILE A 514 31.22 2.20 -25.87
C ILE A 514 29.72 2.35 -26.16
N PRO A 515 29.27 3.51 -26.67
CA PRO A 515 27.89 3.70 -27.12
C PRO A 515 27.45 2.61 -28.12
N GLY A 516 26.23 2.10 -27.97
CA GLY A 516 25.62 1.10 -28.88
C GLY A 516 26.11 -0.35 -28.74
N SER A 517 27.12 -0.65 -27.92
CA SER A 517 27.58 -2.02 -27.69
C SER A 517 26.92 -2.62 -26.45
N GLY A 518 26.40 -3.85 -26.52
CA GLY A 518 25.91 -4.62 -25.37
C GLY A 518 26.86 -5.74 -24.93
N THR A 519 28.15 -5.65 -25.24
CA THR A 519 29.14 -6.73 -25.02
C THR A 519 30.35 -6.24 -24.22
N ASN A 520 31.15 -7.18 -23.70
CA ASN A 520 32.37 -6.91 -22.94
C ASN A 520 32.11 -6.13 -21.62
N LEU A 521 30.95 -6.38 -20.98
CA LEU A 521 30.62 -5.76 -19.70
C LEU A 521 31.62 -6.17 -18.61
N THR A 522 32.11 -7.41 -18.63
CA THR A 522 32.96 -7.98 -17.57
C THR A 522 34.22 -7.14 -17.31
N ASN A 523 34.85 -6.65 -18.39
CA ASN A 523 36.11 -5.92 -18.32
C ASN A 523 35.92 -4.40 -18.27
N SER A 524 34.74 -3.90 -18.65
CA SER A 524 34.48 -2.47 -18.75
C SER A 524 34.20 -1.81 -17.40
N ASP A 525 34.67 -0.56 -17.27
CA ASP A 525 34.33 0.35 -16.17
C ASP A 525 33.15 1.27 -16.47
N PHE A 526 32.72 1.30 -17.73
CA PHE A 526 31.87 2.36 -18.23
C PHE A 526 30.55 1.84 -18.74
N ILE A 527 29.50 2.57 -18.39
CA ILE A 527 28.18 2.43 -18.99
C ILE A 527 27.78 3.75 -19.65
N HIS A 528 27.04 3.66 -20.75
CA HIS A 528 26.51 4.79 -21.50
C HIS A 528 25.00 4.78 -21.36
N VAL A 529 24.40 5.91 -20.98
CA VAL A 529 22.97 6.01 -20.69
C VAL A 529 22.35 7.07 -21.60
N ASN A 530 21.17 6.77 -22.13
CA ASN A 530 20.38 7.73 -22.89
C ASN A 530 19.78 8.77 -21.95
N LEU A 531 19.97 10.05 -22.28
CA LEU A 531 19.37 11.19 -21.61
C LEU A 531 18.10 11.58 -22.38
N PRO A 532 16.89 11.35 -21.83
CA PRO A 532 15.64 11.66 -22.53
C PRO A 532 15.48 13.16 -22.82
N TYR A 533 16.09 14.00 -21.99
CA TYR A 533 16.18 15.44 -22.19
C TYR A 533 17.62 15.83 -22.58
N PRO A 534 17.83 16.43 -23.78
CA PRO A 534 19.14 16.88 -24.24
C PRO A 534 19.72 17.94 -23.31
N VAL A 535 21.02 17.87 -23.05
CA VAL A 535 21.75 18.84 -22.22
C VAL A 535 22.86 19.52 -23.01
N SER A 536 23.14 20.79 -22.70
CA SER A 536 24.13 21.60 -23.43
C SER A 536 25.50 21.64 -22.76
N SER A 537 25.61 21.21 -21.49
CA SER A 537 26.87 21.20 -20.75
C SER A 537 26.95 20.07 -19.73
N GLN A 538 28.16 19.66 -19.36
CA GLN A 538 28.38 18.67 -18.30
C GLN A 538 27.83 19.14 -16.95
N LYS A 539 27.94 20.45 -16.64
CA LYS A 539 27.35 21.02 -15.42
C LYS A 539 25.84 20.85 -15.40
N GLU A 540 25.16 21.14 -16.52
CA GLU A 540 23.72 20.95 -16.65
C GLU A 540 23.33 19.48 -16.50
N MET A 541 24.09 18.55 -17.09
CA MET A 541 23.87 17.11 -16.94
C MET A 541 23.92 16.68 -15.46
N LEU A 542 24.95 17.10 -14.73
CA LEU A 542 25.11 16.78 -13.32
C LEU A 542 23.96 17.36 -12.49
N GLU A 543 23.61 18.62 -12.75
CA GLU A 543 22.49 19.30 -12.08
C GLU A 543 21.13 18.70 -12.44
N ARG A 544 20.92 18.08 -13.61
CA ARG A 544 19.62 17.52 -14.00
C ARG A 544 19.44 16.06 -13.61
N TYR A 545 20.48 15.25 -13.73
CA TYR A 545 20.36 13.78 -13.65
C TYR A 545 21.05 13.15 -12.45
N PHE A 546 22.08 13.77 -11.87
CA PHE A 546 22.97 13.13 -10.88
C PHE A 546 22.97 13.79 -9.50
N GLU A 547 22.06 14.75 -9.25
CA GLU A 547 21.95 15.42 -7.95
C GLU A 547 21.70 14.41 -6.81
N GLY A 548 22.63 14.32 -5.87
CA GLY A 548 22.51 13.44 -4.70
C GLY A 548 22.69 11.94 -4.96
N ILE A 549 23.08 11.53 -6.18
CA ILE A 549 23.26 10.11 -6.52
C ILE A 549 24.70 9.68 -6.22
N THR A 550 24.86 8.73 -5.29
CA THR A 550 26.15 8.08 -4.96
C THR A 550 26.18 6.61 -5.39
N ASN A 551 25.08 5.89 -5.11
CA ASN A 551 24.85 4.53 -5.58
C ASN A 551 23.82 4.56 -6.72
N LEU A 552 24.22 4.07 -7.89
CA LEU A 552 23.38 3.93 -9.06
C LEU A 552 22.60 2.61 -8.97
N TYR A 553 21.27 2.69 -8.96
CA TYR A 553 20.41 1.54 -9.18
C TYR A 553 20.37 1.19 -10.66
N TYR A 554 20.45 -0.10 -10.97
CA TYR A 554 20.28 -0.63 -12.31
C TYR A 554 19.38 -1.86 -12.30
N LYS A 555 18.72 -2.11 -13.44
CA LYS A 555 18.02 -3.35 -13.74
C LYS A 555 18.33 -3.75 -15.16
N PHE A 556 19.24 -4.71 -15.32
CA PHE A 556 19.79 -5.10 -16.62
C PHE A 556 19.29 -6.46 -17.03
N TYR A 557 18.98 -6.62 -18.32
CA TYR A 557 18.63 -7.91 -18.91
C TYR A 557 19.90 -8.59 -19.42
N LEU A 558 20.43 -9.52 -18.61
CA LEU A 558 21.76 -10.13 -18.80
C LEU A 558 21.64 -11.57 -19.32
N ASP A 559 22.54 -11.96 -20.22
CA ASP A 559 22.76 -13.37 -20.56
C ASP A 559 23.61 -14.04 -19.46
N LEU A 560 22.98 -14.82 -18.59
CA LEU A 560 23.59 -15.29 -17.35
C LEU A 560 24.74 -16.26 -17.58
N ASP A 561 24.62 -17.17 -18.56
CA ASP A 561 25.56 -18.26 -18.82
C ASP A 561 26.25 -18.18 -20.19
N GLY A 562 25.95 -17.16 -20.99
CA GLY A 562 26.49 -16.97 -22.34
C GLY A 562 25.87 -17.90 -23.40
N LYS A 563 24.81 -18.63 -23.05
CA LYS A 563 24.07 -19.53 -23.94
C LYS A 563 22.66 -19.04 -24.24
N GLY A 564 22.32 -17.80 -23.87
CA GLY A 564 21.03 -17.20 -24.14
C GLY A 564 20.00 -17.37 -23.02
N HIS A 565 20.40 -17.85 -21.83
CA HIS A 565 19.55 -17.82 -20.63
C HIS A 565 19.56 -16.41 -20.05
N LYS A 566 18.57 -15.61 -20.45
CA LYS A 566 18.50 -14.19 -20.11
C LYS A 566 17.56 -13.91 -18.93
N GLU A 567 17.96 -13.02 -18.04
CA GLU A 567 17.17 -12.65 -16.86
C GLU A 567 17.37 -11.17 -16.48
N PHE A 568 16.36 -10.57 -15.82
CA PHE A 568 16.49 -9.25 -15.21
C PHE A 568 17.26 -9.34 -13.89
N VAL A 569 18.42 -8.68 -13.84
CA VAL A 569 19.26 -8.61 -12.64
C VAL A 569 19.23 -7.17 -12.09
N PRO A 570 18.49 -6.91 -11.00
CA PRO A 570 18.54 -5.63 -10.29
C PRO A 570 19.76 -5.57 -9.35
N GLY A 571 20.35 -4.38 -9.20
CA GLY A 571 21.49 -4.18 -8.31
C GLY A 571 21.90 -2.72 -8.15
N TYR A 572 22.96 -2.51 -7.38
CA TYR A 572 23.49 -1.18 -7.06
C TYR A 572 25.00 -1.08 -7.24
N ALA A 573 25.45 -0.14 -8.06
CA ALA A 573 26.85 0.17 -8.28
C ALA A 573 27.24 1.53 -7.70
N GLU A 574 28.43 1.65 -7.11
CA GLU A 574 28.98 2.92 -6.67
C GLU A 574 29.60 3.66 -7.86
N ILE A 575 29.25 4.94 -8.03
CA ILE A 575 29.79 5.80 -9.10
C ILE A 575 31.18 6.32 -8.68
N ILE A 576 32.16 6.27 -9.58
CA ILE A 576 33.50 6.85 -9.37
C ILE A 576 33.65 8.13 -10.19
N GLY A 577 33.95 9.24 -9.51
CA GLY A 577 34.16 10.53 -10.14
C GLY A 577 32.85 11.12 -10.71
N ASN A 578 32.98 12.21 -11.46
CA ASN A 578 31.83 12.85 -12.09
C ASN A 578 31.52 12.19 -13.43
N PRO A 579 30.25 11.85 -13.73
CA PRO A 579 29.84 11.45 -15.07
C PRO A 579 30.27 12.44 -16.16
N GLU A 580 30.59 11.91 -17.34
CA GLU A 580 31.07 12.65 -18.51
C GLU A 580 29.96 12.76 -19.57
N LEU A 581 29.81 13.93 -20.18
CA LEU A 581 28.88 14.13 -21.30
C LEU A 581 29.59 13.76 -22.60
N ILE A 582 29.09 12.75 -23.32
CA ILE A 582 29.68 12.30 -24.61
C ILE A 582 28.99 13.01 -25.79
N SER A 583 27.68 13.12 -25.71
CA SER A 583 26.85 13.88 -26.63
C SER A 583 25.68 14.48 -25.86
N ASN A 584 24.94 15.40 -26.46
CA ASN A 584 23.82 16.07 -25.78
C ASN A 584 22.79 15.08 -25.19
N ASN A 585 22.73 13.85 -25.70
CA ASN A 585 21.79 12.82 -25.28
C ASN A 585 22.45 11.59 -24.62
N ILE A 586 23.77 11.58 -24.40
CA ILE A 586 24.48 10.41 -23.87
C ILE A 586 25.42 10.81 -22.73
N ALA A 587 25.19 10.19 -21.57
CA ALA A 587 26.08 10.28 -20.42
C ALA A 587 26.93 9.01 -20.28
N LYS A 588 28.21 9.18 -19.99
CA LYS A 588 29.15 8.12 -19.63
C LYS A 588 29.37 8.12 -18.12
N ILE A 589 29.13 6.97 -17.50
CA ILE A 589 29.23 6.78 -16.04
C ILE A 589 30.30 5.72 -15.76
N ARG A 590 31.23 6.05 -14.86
CA ARG A 590 32.27 5.12 -14.39
C ARG A 590 31.82 4.43 -13.11
N LEU A 591 31.88 3.10 -13.08
CA LEU A 591 31.48 2.28 -11.93
C LEU A 591 32.69 1.75 -11.17
N LYS A 592 32.54 1.52 -9.86
CA LYS A 592 33.56 0.88 -9.03
C LYS A 592 33.62 -0.62 -9.24
N LYS A 593 34.75 -1.13 -9.75
CA LYS A 593 34.98 -2.57 -9.92
C LYS A 593 34.96 -3.31 -8.58
N MET A 594 34.44 -4.54 -8.60
CA MET A 594 34.54 -5.50 -7.51
C MET A 594 35.53 -6.60 -7.89
N LYS A 595 36.72 -6.61 -7.26
CA LYS A 595 37.81 -7.57 -7.55
C LYS A 595 38.13 -7.65 -9.07
N GLU A 596 38.40 -6.49 -9.67
CA GLU A 596 38.76 -6.33 -11.11
C GLU A 596 37.65 -6.65 -12.14
N VAL A 597 36.43 -6.95 -11.68
CA VAL A 597 35.27 -7.21 -12.54
C VAL A 597 34.21 -6.11 -12.35
N ASN A 598 33.44 -5.83 -13.41
CA ASN A 598 32.30 -4.93 -13.34
C ASN A 598 31.27 -5.41 -12.29
N PRO A 599 30.74 -4.51 -11.42
CA PRO A 599 29.80 -4.89 -10.37
C PRO A 599 28.52 -5.55 -10.93
N ILE A 600 28.05 -5.16 -12.11
CA ILE A 600 26.83 -5.70 -12.73
C ILE A 600 27.03 -7.16 -13.15
N THR A 601 28.17 -7.48 -13.79
CA THR A 601 28.55 -8.86 -14.12
C THR A 601 28.70 -9.70 -12.85
N LYS A 602 29.27 -9.11 -11.79
CA LYS A 602 29.45 -9.81 -10.51
C LYS A 602 28.12 -10.17 -9.86
N ASP A 603 27.14 -9.26 -9.92
CA ASP A 603 25.78 -9.53 -9.46
C ASP A 603 25.11 -10.62 -10.29
N GLY A 604 25.29 -10.62 -11.62
CA GLY A 604 24.85 -11.71 -12.49
C GLY A 604 25.43 -13.08 -12.12
N TRP A 605 26.73 -13.14 -11.79
CA TRP A 605 27.39 -14.37 -11.31
C TRP A 605 26.85 -14.84 -9.95
N GLN A 606 26.54 -13.90 -9.05
CA GLN A 606 25.94 -14.25 -7.77
C GLN A 606 24.49 -14.70 -7.95
N PHE A 607 23.75 -14.07 -8.86
CA PHE A 607 22.37 -14.39 -9.19
C PHE A 607 22.26 -15.82 -9.71
N ILE A 608 23.05 -16.19 -10.73
CA ILE A 608 23.04 -17.56 -11.26
C ILE A 608 23.46 -18.58 -10.19
N ARG A 609 24.42 -18.27 -9.32
CA ARG A 609 24.86 -19.18 -8.25
C ARG A 609 23.78 -19.40 -7.20
N THR A 610 23.07 -18.35 -6.82
CA THR A 610 22.13 -18.38 -5.68
C THR A 610 20.75 -18.87 -6.10
N ASN A 611 20.27 -18.41 -7.26
CA ASN A 611 18.90 -18.64 -7.71
C ASN A 611 18.81 -19.78 -8.75
N LEU A 612 19.85 -19.98 -9.57
CA LEU A 612 19.84 -20.90 -10.71
C LEU A 612 21.08 -21.83 -10.72
N PRO A 613 21.35 -22.57 -9.62
CA PRO A 613 22.57 -23.38 -9.52
C PRO A 613 22.70 -24.44 -10.62
N LYS A 614 21.57 -24.87 -11.22
CA LYS A 614 21.52 -25.77 -12.38
C LYS A 614 22.36 -25.26 -13.57
N TYR A 615 22.29 -23.96 -13.86
CA TYR A 615 23.04 -23.34 -14.94
C TYR A 615 24.45 -22.90 -14.51
N ALA A 616 24.66 -22.71 -13.20
CA ALA A 616 25.97 -22.37 -12.65
C ALA A 616 26.96 -23.55 -12.70
N TYR A 617 26.50 -24.79 -12.48
CA TYR A 617 27.35 -25.99 -12.34
C TYR A 617 26.96 -27.11 -13.34
N PRO A 618 27.80 -27.40 -14.35
CA PRO A 618 27.56 -28.49 -15.31
C PRO A 618 27.47 -29.86 -14.61
N GLY A 619 26.45 -30.66 -14.93
CA GLY A 619 26.22 -32.00 -14.38
C GLY A 619 25.21 -32.10 -13.23
N SER A 620 24.67 -30.95 -12.77
CA SER A 620 23.58 -30.90 -11.77
C SER A 620 22.22 -31.31 -12.32
N GLU A 621 22.02 -31.24 -13.64
CA GLU A 621 20.81 -31.67 -14.36
C GLU A 621 20.53 -33.19 -14.25
N ASN A 622 21.55 -34.00 -13.97
CA ASN A 622 21.44 -35.46 -13.87
C ASN A 622 20.90 -35.97 -12.52
N LEU A 623 20.47 -35.08 -11.62
CA LEU A 623 19.90 -35.43 -10.32
C LEU A 623 18.37 -35.59 -10.35
N GLU A 624 17.72 -35.26 -11.47
CA GLU A 624 16.25 -35.17 -11.58
C GLU A 624 15.60 -36.31 -12.40
N SER A 625 16.29 -37.41 -12.70
CA SER A 625 15.63 -38.57 -13.32
C SER A 625 14.94 -39.45 -12.28
N ASN A 626 13.63 -39.62 -12.46
CA ASN A 626 12.80 -40.49 -11.64
C ASN A 626 13.24 -41.97 -11.75
N GLN A 627 13.46 -42.53 -10.56
CA GLN A 627 13.56 -43.95 -10.18
C GLN A 627 14.74 -44.79 -10.72
N THR A 628 15.39 -45.44 -9.74
CA THR A 628 16.40 -46.50 -9.85
C THR A 628 17.75 -46.14 -10.48
N ASP A 629 18.53 -45.29 -9.82
CA ASP A 629 19.99 -45.49 -9.74
C ASP A 629 20.65 -44.61 -8.67
N LEU A 630 20.43 -44.97 -7.40
CA LEU A 630 21.17 -44.41 -6.27
C LEU A 630 22.70 -44.52 -6.49
N LYS A 631 23.15 -45.53 -7.24
CA LYS A 631 24.55 -45.70 -7.65
C LYS A 631 25.03 -44.63 -8.64
N LYS A 632 24.19 -44.08 -9.52
CA LYS A 632 24.59 -42.98 -10.43
C LYS A 632 24.54 -41.62 -9.75
N ALA A 633 23.58 -41.36 -8.86
CA ALA A 633 23.55 -40.15 -8.05
C ALA A 633 24.74 -40.09 -7.06
N ILE A 634 25.08 -41.22 -6.43
CA ILE A 634 26.29 -41.35 -5.59
C ILE A 634 27.55 -41.26 -6.46
N LYS A 635 27.59 -41.85 -7.67
CA LYS A 635 28.75 -41.70 -8.57
C LYS A 635 28.91 -40.26 -9.07
N ALA A 636 27.82 -39.53 -9.33
CA ALA A 636 27.85 -38.11 -9.69
C ALA A 636 28.33 -37.23 -8.52
N LEU A 637 27.88 -37.52 -7.30
CA LEU A 637 28.40 -36.89 -6.07
C LEU A 637 29.88 -37.23 -5.86
N VAL A 638 30.28 -38.50 -5.94
CA VAL A 638 31.67 -38.97 -5.73
C VAL A 638 32.62 -38.47 -6.82
N THR A 639 32.15 -38.30 -8.07
CA THR A 639 32.94 -37.68 -9.15
C THR A 639 33.00 -36.15 -9.02
N ALA A 640 31.99 -35.51 -8.39
CA ALA A 640 31.99 -34.08 -8.07
C ALA A 640 32.82 -33.73 -6.80
N PHE A 641 33.11 -34.71 -5.95
CA PHE A 641 33.80 -34.52 -4.66
C PHE A 641 35.33 -34.58 -4.71
N GLY A 642 35.94 -34.85 -5.86
CA GLY A 642 37.40 -34.97 -6.02
C GLY A 642 38.19 -33.73 -5.56
N THR A 643 37.59 -32.54 -5.59
CA THR A 643 38.19 -31.31 -5.04
C THR A 643 37.09 -30.25 -4.80
N ILE A 644 36.37 -30.34 -3.67
CA ILE A 644 35.40 -29.30 -3.23
C ILE A 644 36.03 -27.89 -3.27
N LYS A 645 37.34 -27.80 -3.02
CA LYS A 645 38.14 -26.58 -3.10
C LYS A 645 38.20 -25.98 -4.51
N GLU A 646 38.25 -26.80 -5.56
CA GLU A 646 38.30 -26.36 -6.97
C GLU A 646 36.92 -25.96 -7.52
N LEU A 647 35.84 -26.56 -7.03
CA LEU A 647 34.47 -26.25 -7.46
C LEU A 647 34.03 -24.83 -7.06
N PHE A 648 34.45 -24.36 -5.88
CA PHE A 648 34.05 -23.06 -5.34
C PHE A 648 35.11 -21.97 -5.54
N GLN A 649 36.41 -22.24 -5.36
CA GLN A 649 37.45 -21.22 -5.59
C GLN A 649 37.64 -20.89 -7.09
N GLY A 650 37.27 -21.81 -7.98
CA GLY A 650 37.39 -21.65 -9.43
C GLY A 650 36.17 -21.02 -10.14
N PHE A 651 35.05 -20.77 -9.44
CA PHE A 651 33.81 -20.33 -10.12
C PHE A 651 33.93 -18.94 -10.76
N ASP A 652 34.44 -17.93 -10.05
CA ASP A 652 34.61 -16.58 -10.61
C ASP A 652 35.53 -16.58 -11.84
N LYS A 653 36.62 -17.36 -11.79
CA LYS A 653 37.55 -17.54 -12.90
C LYS A 653 36.89 -18.28 -14.08
N ARG A 654 36.08 -19.30 -13.79
CA ARG A 654 35.29 -20.05 -14.79
C ARG A 654 34.23 -19.16 -15.45
N ALA A 655 33.48 -18.41 -14.66
CA ALA A 655 32.43 -17.50 -15.13
C ALA A 655 33.03 -16.42 -16.05
N LYS A 656 34.18 -15.85 -15.67
CA LYS A 656 34.96 -14.94 -16.52
C LYS A 656 35.41 -15.61 -17.83
N ASN A 657 35.99 -16.81 -17.76
CA ASN A 657 36.48 -17.52 -18.95
C ASN A 657 35.37 -17.97 -19.90
N LYS A 658 34.18 -18.26 -19.38
CA LYS A 658 33.01 -18.67 -20.16
C LYS A 658 32.14 -17.51 -20.64
N GLY A 659 32.48 -16.27 -20.28
CA GLY A 659 31.71 -15.08 -20.68
C GLY A 659 30.33 -14.99 -20.02
N TYR A 660 30.17 -15.52 -18.80
CA TYR A 660 28.90 -15.43 -18.06
C TYR A 660 28.58 -13.97 -17.74
N SER A 661 27.33 -13.53 -17.96
CA SER A 661 26.88 -12.16 -17.67
C SER A 661 27.74 -11.06 -18.36
N ASP A 662 28.31 -11.37 -19.52
CA ASP A 662 29.10 -10.42 -20.32
C ASP A 662 28.27 -9.66 -21.36
N LYS A 663 27.16 -10.28 -21.83
CA LYS A 663 26.24 -9.71 -22.82
C LYS A 663 24.99 -9.12 -22.15
N VAL A 664 24.59 -7.94 -22.61
CA VAL A 664 23.44 -7.17 -22.12
C VAL A 664 22.53 -6.82 -23.29
N GLU A 665 21.22 -6.98 -23.11
CA GLU A 665 20.23 -6.46 -24.05
C GLU A 665 19.93 -4.99 -23.72
N LEU A 666 20.35 -4.07 -24.59
CA LEU A 666 20.25 -2.63 -24.35
C LEU A 666 18.80 -2.15 -24.26
N GLU A 667 17.93 -2.69 -25.11
CA GLU A 667 16.51 -2.31 -25.20
C GLU A 667 15.69 -2.67 -23.96
N LYS A 668 16.19 -3.62 -23.14
CA LYS A 668 15.55 -4.11 -21.91
C LYS A 668 16.32 -3.75 -20.64
N SER A 669 17.28 -2.82 -20.73
CA SER A 669 18.16 -2.47 -19.60
C SER A 669 18.12 -0.97 -19.31
N TRP A 670 18.06 -0.61 -18.04
CA TRP A 670 17.97 0.79 -17.62
C TRP A 670 18.61 1.05 -16.25
N VAL A 671 18.83 2.32 -15.97
CA VAL A 671 19.36 2.84 -14.70
C VAL A 671 18.45 3.92 -14.14
N ARG A 672 18.47 4.12 -12.82
CA ARG A 672 17.71 5.17 -12.16
C ARG A 672 18.50 6.48 -12.09
N LEU A 673 17.97 7.55 -12.67
CA LEU A 673 18.54 8.90 -12.62
C LEU A 673 17.48 9.93 -12.16
N CYS A 674 17.90 11.13 -11.75
CA CYS A 674 16.95 12.19 -11.42
C CYS A 674 16.10 12.60 -12.63
N ALA A 675 14.84 12.96 -12.41
CA ALA A 675 13.96 13.45 -13.46
C ALA A 675 14.48 14.81 -13.99
N PRO A 676 14.81 14.91 -15.29
CA PRO A 676 15.56 16.04 -15.83
C PRO A 676 14.74 17.31 -15.99
N GLY A 677 13.42 17.19 -16.13
CA GLY A 677 12.50 18.33 -16.29
C GLY A 677 12.09 19.00 -14.97
N TRP A 678 12.60 18.54 -13.81
CA TRP A 678 12.07 18.92 -12.48
C TRP A 678 10.54 18.75 -12.39
N LYS A 679 10.03 17.79 -13.16
CA LYS A 679 8.64 17.47 -13.40
C LYS A 679 8.61 16.02 -13.87
N LYS A 680 8.45 15.09 -12.94
CA LYS A 680 8.15 13.68 -13.23
C LYS A 680 6.65 13.53 -13.33
N LEU A 681 6.17 12.89 -14.38
CA LEU A 681 4.75 12.54 -14.51
C LEU A 681 4.45 11.35 -13.60
N GLY A 682 3.41 11.48 -12.77
CA GLY A 682 2.82 10.37 -12.03
C GLY A 682 1.66 9.76 -12.81
N GLY A 683 1.07 8.70 -12.26
CA GLY A 683 -0.11 8.05 -12.86
C GLY A 683 -1.46 8.59 -12.36
N GLY A 684 -1.48 9.65 -11.56
CA GLY A 684 -2.73 10.28 -11.13
C GLY A 684 -3.34 11.17 -12.22
N SER A 685 -4.55 11.65 -11.96
CA SER A 685 -5.26 12.59 -12.84
C SER A 685 -5.65 13.84 -12.06
N ARG A 686 -5.49 15.01 -12.68
CA ARG A 686 -5.87 16.30 -12.08
C ARG A 686 -6.56 17.20 -13.08
N VAL A 687 -7.35 18.15 -12.57
CA VAL A 687 -8.03 19.14 -13.42
C VAL A 687 -7.03 20.16 -13.92
N LYS A 688 -6.99 20.35 -15.25
CA LYS A 688 -6.21 21.40 -15.91
C LYS A 688 -7.04 22.67 -16.09
N ARG A 689 -8.30 22.51 -16.50
CA ARG A 689 -9.14 23.62 -16.95
C ARG A 689 -10.62 23.30 -16.74
N ILE A 690 -11.39 24.29 -16.33
CA ILE A 690 -12.85 24.25 -16.25
C ILE A 690 -13.40 25.41 -17.08
N ASP A 691 -14.18 25.08 -18.10
CA ASP A 691 -14.84 26.06 -18.97
C ASP A 691 -16.33 26.08 -18.66
N ILE A 692 -16.85 27.22 -18.23
CA ILE A 692 -18.28 27.44 -17.99
C ILE A 692 -18.79 28.32 -19.12
N SER A 693 -19.75 27.84 -19.88
CA SER A 693 -20.37 28.55 -21.00
C SER A 693 -21.86 28.71 -20.77
N ASP A 694 -22.40 29.90 -21.04
CA ASP A 694 -23.85 30.12 -21.07
C ASP A 694 -24.51 29.57 -22.34
N ASP A 695 -23.71 29.25 -23.37
CA ASP A 695 -24.13 28.78 -24.70
C ASP A 695 -25.27 29.63 -25.32
N TRP A 696 -25.34 30.92 -24.97
CA TRP A 696 -26.46 31.81 -25.33
C TRP A 696 -26.64 32.00 -26.83
N ALA A 697 -25.54 32.08 -27.58
CA ALA A 697 -25.61 32.22 -29.04
C ALA A 697 -26.30 31.01 -29.70
N ALA A 698 -26.08 29.81 -29.15
CA ALA A 698 -26.70 28.58 -29.65
C ALA A 698 -28.18 28.47 -29.26
N MET A 699 -28.58 29.05 -28.11
CA MET A 699 -29.95 28.99 -27.60
C MET A 699 -30.87 30.08 -28.14
N SER A 700 -30.34 31.26 -28.45
CA SER A 700 -31.15 32.44 -28.81
C SER A 700 -31.58 32.47 -30.27
N GLU A 701 -31.04 31.60 -31.14
CA GLU A 701 -31.28 31.54 -32.59
C GLU A 701 -31.20 32.91 -33.30
N THR A 702 -30.56 33.90 -32.67
CA THR A 702 -30.55 35.30 -33.08
C THR A 702 -29.21 35.63 -33.73
N ALA A 703 -29.24 36.16 -34.96
CA ALA A 703 -28.04 36.59 -35.66
C ALA A 703 -27.30 37.68 -34.86
N GLY A 704 -26.05 37.40 -34.46
CA GLY A 704 -25.20 38.30 -33.68
C GLY A 704 -25.17 38.05 -32.17
N ALA A 705 -25.95 37.08 -31.66
CA ALA A 705 -25.88 36.69 -30.24
C ALA A 705 -24.47 36.18 -29.88
N GLN A 706 -23.96 36.60 -28.72
CA GLN A 706 -22.65 36.24 -28.23
C GLN A 706 -22.78 35.23 -27.08
N THR A 707 -21.91 34.22 -27.06
CA THR A 707 -21.78 33.27 -25.95
C THR A 707 -20.77 33.83 -24.95
N SER A 708 -21.18 33.94 -23.68
CA SER A 708 -20.25 34.28 -22.60
C SER A 708 -19.64 33.00 -22.05
N SER A 709 -18.31 32.92 -22.10
CA SER A 709 -17.56 31.84 -21.46
C SER A 709 -16.66 32.40 -20.37
N TYR A 710 -16.56 31.62 -19.30
CA TYR A 710 -15.72 31.86 -18.14
C TYR A 710 -14.83 30.64 -17.95
N THR A 711 -13.52 30.82 -18.05
CA THR A 711 -12.56 29.73 -17.94
C THR A 711 -11.72 29.87 -16.68
N GLN A 712 -11.62 28.81 -15.89
CA GLN A 712 -10.63 28.67 -14.83
C GLN A 712 -9.49 27.76 -15.31
N VAL A 713 -8.27 28.26 -15.32
CA VAL A 713 -7.06 27.49 -15.63
C VAL A 713 -6.25 27.28 -14.36
N TYR A 714 -5.88 26.03 -14.11
CA TYR A 714 -5.06 25.63 -12.98
C TYR A 714 -3.60 25.45 -13.43
N ASP A 715 -2.70 26.13 -12.72
CA ASP A 715 -1.25 26.06 -12.91
C ASP A 715 -0.59 25.54 -11.64
N TYR A 716 0.17 24.46 -11.80
CA TYR A 716 0.83 23.70 -10.74
C TYR A 716 2.35 23.87 -10.76
N THR A 717 2.85 24.90 -11.44
CA THR A 717 4.29 25.16 -11.59
C THR A 717 4.70 26.45 -10.87
N LYS A 718 5.96 26.49 -10.43
CA LYS A 718 6.56 27.70 -9.85
C LYS A 718 7.97 27.91 -10.35
N LYS A 719 8.46 29.15 -10.27
CA LYS A 719 9.88 29.44 -10.48
C LYS A 719 10.66 29.13 -9.19
N ASP A 720 11.68 28.29 -9.31
CA ASP A 720 12.64 27.99 -8.24
C ASP A 720 13.60 29.18 -8.02
N ALA A 721 14.41 29.14 -6.96
CA ALA A 721 15.39 30.18 -6.61
C ALA A 721 16.39 30.50 -7.75
N LYS A 722 16.64 29.53 -8.63
CA LYS A 722 17.47 29.70 -9.84
C LYS A 722 16.69 30.20 -11.08
N GLY A 723 15.42 30.61 -10.93
CA GLY A 723 14.53 31.07 -12.01
C GLY A 723 13.96 29.97 -12.91
N ARG A 724 14.19 28.69 -12.59
CA ARG A 724 13.74 27.53 -13.37
C ARG A 724 12.27 27.21 -13.09
N MET A 725 11.49 26.87 -14.10
CA MET A 725 10.13 26.36 -13.91
C MET A 725 10.20 24.92 -13.37
N VAL A 726 9.60 24.68 -12.21
CA VAL A 726 9.55 23.37 -11.54
C VAL A 726 8.10 23.02 -11.18
N SER A 727 7.79 21.73 -11.14
CA SER A 727 6.52 21.28 -10.56
C SER A 727 6.47 21.63 -9.07
N THR A 728 5.33 22.13 -8.61
CA THR A 728 5.03 22.35 -7.19
C THR A 728 4.63 21.06 -6.48
N GLY A 729 4.42 19.98 -7.24
CA GLY A 729 4.00 18.66 -6.77
C GLY A 729 5.11 17.93 -6.02
N VAL A 730 4.70 17.25 -4.96
CA VAL A 730 5.53 16.44 -4.08
C VAL A 730 4.77 15.14 -3.81
N ALA A 731 5.41 14.01 -4.09
CA ALA A 731 4.88 12.71 -3.71
C ALA A 731 5.11 12.46 -2.20
N SER A 732 4.06 12.10 -1.46
CA SER A 732 4.17 11.62 -0.06
C SER A 732 5.06 10.38 0.01
N TYR A 733 4.84 9.48 -0.94
CA TYR A 733 5.69 8.33 -1.25
C TYR A 733 5.36 7.86 -2.66
N GLU A 734 6.22 7.02 -3.25
CA GLU A 734 5.90 6.33 -4.52
C GLU A 734 5.28 4.95 -4.21
N PRO A 735 4.54 4.32 -5.15
CA PRO A 735 3.91 3.04 -4.91
C PRO A 735 4.90 1.97 -4.45
N MET A 736 4.63 1.34 -3.29
CA MET A 736 5.53 0.35 -2.68
C MET A 736 5.79 -0.87 -3.57
N LEU A 737 4.81 -1.26 -4.38
CA LEU A 737 4.95 -2.36 -5.33
C LEU A 737 5.71 -1.87 -6.58
N GLY A 738 6.93 -2.37 -6.78
CA GLY A 738 7.77 -1.95 -7.90
C GLY A 738 8.30 -0.53 -7.76
N ASN A 739 8.61 -0.15 -6.53
CA ASN A 739 9.14 1.14 -6.09
C ASN A 739 10.60 1.40 -6.55
N ASP A 740 11.02 0.81 -7.66
CA ASP A 740 12.40 0.82 -8.15
C ASP A 740 12.86 2.27 -8.44
N GLU A 741 11.94 3.15 -8.86
CA GLU A 741 12.20 4.56 -9.16
C GLU A 741 12.38 5.44 -7.92
N ASN A 742 12.17 4.92 -6.71
CA ASN A 742 12.11 5.74 -5.51
C ASN A 742 13.49 6.11 -4.97
N PRO A 743 13.79 7.41 -4.80
CA PRO A 743 15.10 7.88 -4.37
C PRO A 743 15.47 7.48 -2.94
N PHE A 744 14.49 7.10 -2.10
CA PHE A 744 14.74 6.60 -0.75
C PHE A 744 15.42 5.24 -0.74
N ARG A 745 15.21 4.42 -1.78
CA ARG A 745 15.79 3.08 -1.89
C ARG A 745 17.29 3.10 -2.10
N GLN A 746 18.04 2.94 -1.01
CA GLN A 746 19.50 2.94 -1.00
C GLN A 746 20.04 1.65 -0.37
N PRO A 747 21.15 1.11 -0.89
CA PRO A 747 21.67 -0.17 -0.42
C PRO A 747 22.51 -0.02 0.85
N ILE A 748 22.20 -0.79 1.89
CA ILE A 748 23.15 -1.11 2.97
C ILE A 748 23.78 -2.45 2.65
N ARG A 749 25.05 -2.40 2.22
CA ARG A 749 25.81 -3.59 1.82
C ARG A 749 26.28 -4.37 3.04
N TYR A 750 26.14 -5.70 3.00
CA TYR A 750 26.75 -6.63 3.96
C TYR A 750 27.29 -7.87 3.25
N SER A 751 28.33 -8.48 3.81
CA SER A 751 28.96 -9.66 3.22
C SER A 751 28.78 -10.88 4.09
N GLN A 752 28.46 -12.01 3.46
CA GLN A 752 28.47 -13.31 4.10
C GLN A 752 29.76 -14.04 3.72
N ASN A 753 30.67 -14.14 4.68
CA ASN A 753 31.90 -14.91 4.52
C ASN A 753 31.59 -16.41 4.71
N GLN A 754 31.60 -17.16 3.62
CA GLN A 754 31.43 -18.61 3.65
C GLN A 754 32.77 -19.29 3.96
N PHE A 755 32.77 -20.28 4.85
CA PHE A 755 33.96 -21.09 5.13
C PHE A 755 34.16 -22.08 3.97
N LEU A 756 35.33 -22.05 3.31
CA LEU A 756 35.67 -22.84 2.10
C LEU A 756 34.85 -22.53 0.83
N GLY A 757 33.96 -21.53 0.87
CA GLY A 757 33.14 -21.09 -0.26
C GLY A 757 33.47 -19.66 -0.72
N LEU A 758 32.80 -19.19 -1.78
CA LEU A 758 32.90 -17.79 -2.21
C LEU A 758 32.00 -16.91 -1.33
N ASN A 759 32.48 -15.70 -1.04
CA ASN A 759 31.67 -14.73 -0.31
C ASN A 759 30.45 -14.33 -1.15
N ASN A 760 29.31 -14.17 -0.47
CA ASN A 760 28.12 -13.54 -1.04
C ASN A 760 28.10 -12.07 -0.63
N TYR A 761 27.79 -11.19 -1.57
CA TYR A 761 27.61 -9.76 -1.35
C TYR A 761 26.12 -9.47 -1.39
N TYR A 762 25.53 -9.17 -0.24
CA TYR A 762 24.12 -8.87 -0.13
C TYR A 762 23.93 -7.39 0.20
N TYR A 763 22.70 -6.92 0.01
CA TYR A 763 22.28 -5.62 0.46
C TYR A 763 20.85 -5.71 1.00
N ILE A 764 20.55 -4.83 1.94
CA ILE A 764 19.18 -4.49 2.34
C ILE A 764 18.89 -3.06 1.89
N GLU A 765 17.63 -2.75 1.58
CA GLU A 765 17.23 -1.42 1.12
C GLU A 765 16.75 -0.59 2.31
N GLU A 766 17.27 0.63 2.44
CA GLU A 766 16.62 1.69 3.22
C GLU A 766 15.46 2.28 2.41
N PRO A 767 14.41 2.86 3.03
CA PRO A 767 14.22 3.02 4.46
C PRO A 767 13.71 1.75 5.15
N PHE A 768 14.16 1.50 6.39
CA PHE A 768 13.55 0.47 7.23
C PHE A 768 12.13 0.87 7.64
N GLY A 769 11.22 -0.10 7.70
CA GLY A 769 9.84 0.17 8.06
C GLY A 769 9.07 0.91 6.96
N GLU A 770 9.44 0.72 5.69
CA GLU A 770 8.75 1.28 4.51
C GLU A 770 7.22 1.08 4.57
N SER A 771 6.74 -0.02 5.17
CA SER A 771 5.30 -0.31 5.35
C SER A 771 4.55 0.70 6.23
N PHE A 772 5.25 1.48 7.04
CA PHE A 772 4.67 2.53 7.88
C PHE A 772 4.73 3.92 7.23
N PHE A 773 5.26 4.01 6.01
CA PHE A 773 5.23 5.26 5.24
C PHE A 773 3.80 5.55 4.78
N PRO A 774 3.47 6.83 4.53
CA PRO A 774 2.19 7.18 3.95
C PRO A 774 2.03 6.49 2.58
N GLY A 775 0.78 6.17 2.24
CA GLY A 775 0.45 5.65 0.90
C GLY A 775 0.89 6.61 -0.20
N ALA A 776 1.07 6.07 -1.40
CA ALA A 776 1.49 6.86 -2.55
C ALA A 776 0.42 7.88 -2.95
N SER A 777 0.78 9.16 -2.92
CA SER A 777 -0.09 10.27 -3.32
C SER A 777 0.76 11.47 -3.72
N VAL A 778 0.25 12.30 -4.62
CA VAL A 778 0.91 13.54 -5.05
C VAL A 778 0.11 14.74 -4.55
N GLY A 779 0.77 15.60 -3.76
CA GLY A 779 0.20 16.86 -3.27
C GLY A 779 1.01 18.06 -3.75
N TYR A 780 0.36 19.22 -3.90
CA TYR A 780 0.96 20.43 -4.48
C TYR A 780 1.25 21.47 -3.42
N SER A 781 2.47 22.02 -3.42
CA SER A 781 2.83 23.12 -2.53
C SER A 781 2.17 24.46 -2.91
N GLN A 782 1.78 24.62 -4.17
CA GLN A 782 1.13 25.83 -4.68
C GLN A 782 0.25 25.51 -5.88
N VAL A 783 -0.97 26.03 -5.89
CA VAL A 783 -1.89 25.97 -7.02
C VAL A 783 -2.32 27.39 -7.37
N THR A 784 -2.07 27.78 -8.61
CA THR A 784 -2.40 29.10 -9.13
C THR A 784 -3.61 28.97 -10.05
N VAL A 785 -4.72 29.63 -9.70
CA VAL A 785 -5.94 29.67 -10.50
C VAL A 785 -6.01 31.01 -11.21
N LYS A 786 -6.04 30.94 -12.53
CA LYS A 786 -6.20 32.11 -13.42
C LYS A 786 -7.58 32.05 -14.06
N THR A 787 -8.17 33.23 -14.21
CA THR A 787 -9.48 33.37 -14.83
C THR A 787 -9.37 34.07 -16.17
N ILE A 788 -10.00 33.50 -17.18
CA ILE A 788 -9.90 33.93 -18.58
C ILE A 788 -11.30 34.20 -19.11
N GLY A 789 -11.46 35.32 -19.82
CA GLY A 789 -12.74 35.73 -20.41
C GLY A 789 -12.98 35.13 -21.79
N SER A 790 -14.20 35.29 -22.31
CA SER A 790 -14.60 34.78 -23.62
C SER A 790 -13.73 35.35 -24.74
N GLY A 791 -13.11 34.48 -25.55
CA GLY A 791 -12.28 34.85 -26.70
C GLY A 791 -10.85 35.32 -26.39
N ASP A 792 -10.46 35.34 -25.12
CA ASP A 792 -9.11 35.74 -24.70
C ASP A 792 -8.08 34.62 -24.88
N ALA A 793 -6.84 34.99 -25.20
CA ALA A 793 -5.71 34.07 -25.13
C ALA A 793 -5.46 33.61 -23.69
N GLU A 794 -4.90 32.41 -23.50
CA GLU A 794 -4.63 31.85 -22.15
C GLU A 794 -3.68 32.71 -21.28
N THR A 795 -3.01 33.68 -21.90
CA THR A 795 -2.11 34.65 -21.26
C THR A 795 -2.83 35.85 -20.65
N VAL A 796 -4.10 36.09 -20.99
CA VAL A 796 -4.85 37.27 -20.56
C VAL A 796 -5.61 36.98 -19.26
N ASN A 797 -5.31 37.76 -18.22
CA ASN A 797 -6.02 37.72 -16.95
C ASN A 797 -6.94 38.94 -16.80
N ARG A 798 -8.25 38.72 -16.66
CA ARG A 798 -9.24 39.81 -16.55
C ARG A 798 -9.62 40.17 -15.11
N THR A 799 -9.78 39.17 -14.24
CA THR A 799 -10.35 39.34 -12.89
C THR A 799 -9.34 39.19 -11.75
N GLY A 800 -8.13 38.67 -12.02
CA GLY A 800 -7.10 38.48 -11.01
C GLY A 800 -6.63 37.02 -10.88
N THR A 801 -5.74 36.76 -9.93
CA THR A 801 -5.16 35.43 -9.71
C THR A 801 -5.42 34.98 -8.28
N ILE A 802 -5.82 33.73 -8.09
CA ILE A 802 -5.91 33.13 -6.75
C ILE A 802 -4.75 32.14 -6.60
N VAL A 803 -3.93 32.33 -5.58
CA VAL A 803 -2.81 31.46 -5.25
C VAL A 803 -3.10 30.76 -3.94
N SER A 804 -3.26 29.45 -3.99
CA SER A 804 -3.40 28.60 -2.80
C SER A 804 -2.10 27.87 -2.52
N GLU A 805 -1.52 28.05 -1.35
CA GLU A 805 -0.33 27.34 -0.90
C GLU A 805 -0.67 26.31 0.17
N PHE A 806 0.02 25.17 0.13
CA PHE A 806 -0.14 24.07 1.06
C PHE A 806 1.22 23.59 1.58
N PHE A 807 1.23 23.04 2.79
CA PHE A 807 2.37 22.28 3.29
C PHE A 807 2.42 20.90 2.63
N THR A 808 3.64 20.41 2.39
CA THR A 808 3.87 19.15 1.69
C THR A 808 4.78 18.21 2.49
N ALA A 809 4.90 16.96 2.06
CA ALA A 809 5.83 16.00 2.66
C ALA A 809 7.31 16.39 2.45
N ARG A 810 7.58 17.37 1.58
CA ARG A 810 8.90 18.01 1.46
C ARG A 810 9.22 18.89 2.66
N ASP A 811 8.20 19.59 3.18
CA ASP A 811 8.35 20.47 4.34
C ASP A 811 8.39 19.66 5.64
N TYR A 812 7.60 18.58 5.74
CA TYR A 812 7.54 17.68 6.90
C TYR A 812 7.76 16.21 6.48
N PRO A 813 9.01 15.80 6.22
CA PRO A 813 9.30 14.43 5.79
C PRO A 813 9.10 13.41 6.92
N VAL A 814 8.91 12.15 6.54
CA VAL A 814 8.87 11.02 7.47
C VAL A 814 10.26 10.80 8.04
N LYS A 815 10.36 10.60 9.35
CA LYS A 815 11.65 10.34 10.00
C LYS A 815 11.73 8.91 10.46
N ILE A 816 12.92 8.35 10.28
CA ILE A 816 13.25 7.04 10.82
C ILE A 816 14.45 7.20 11.72
N ASP A 817 14.33 6.63 12.91
CA ASP A 817 15.46 6.43 13.78
C ASP A 817 15.70 4.94 14.05
N ILE A 818 16.96 4.53 14.01
CA ILE A 818 17.39 3.13 14.04
C ILE A 818 18.45 2.96 15.12
N LEU A 819 18.30 1.90 15.91
CA LEU A 819 19.36 1.39 16.76
C LEU A 819 20.21 0.39 15.98
N GLY A 820 21.53 0.44 16.18
CA GLY A 820 22.45 -0.55 15.60
C GLY A 820 22.07 -1.99 16.01
N LEU A 821 22.25 -2.93 15.10
CA LEU A 821 21.94 -4.35 15.30
C LEU A 821 22.85 -4.94 16.39
N GLU A 822 22.23 -5.52 17.42
CA GLU A 822 22.93 -6.34 18.38
C GLU A 822 22.92 -7.80 17.92
N HIS A 823 24.10 -8.39 17.78
CA HIS A 823 24.28 -9.74 17.27
C HIS A 823 25.14 -10.56 18.22
N ARG A 824 24.59 -11.68 18.71
CA ARG A 824 25.24 -12.59 19.65
C ARG A 824 25.36 -13.97 19.01
N LYS A 825 26.60 -14.47 18.94
CA LYS A 825 26.94 -15.84 18.51
C LYS A 825 27.71 -16.55 19.62
N PRO A 826 27.59 -17.88 19.75
CA PRO A 826 28.40 -18.64 20.69
C PRO A 826 29.86 -18.64 20.20
N ILE A 827 30.79 -18.74 21.15
CA ILE A 827 32.21 -18.92 20.85
C ILE A 827 32.41 -20.42 20.57
N THR A 828 32.01 -20.89 19.40
CA THR A 828 32.30 -22.27 18.96
C THR A 828 33.37 -22.23 17.87
N SER A 829 34.47 -22.96 18.06
CA SER A 829 35.55 -23.02 17.07
C SER A 829 35.04 -23.72 15.80
N LYS A 830 35.27 -23.09 14.63
CA LYS A 830 34.85 -23.64 13.32
C LYS A 830 35.53 -24.99 13.01
N ILE A 831 36.61 -25.33 13.73
CA ILE A 831 37.40 -26.55 13.57
C ILE A 831 36.62 -27.81 13.96
N PHE A 832 35.72 -27.75 14.95
CA PHE A 832 34.92 -28.91 15.37
C PHE A 832 33.82 -29.30 14.37
N LYS A 833 33.44 -28.41 13.43
CA LYS A 833 32.47 -28.75 12.36
C LYS A 833 33.01 -29.79 11.37
N LEU A 834 34.34 -29.94 11.26
CA LEU A 834 34.98 -30.85 10.29
C LEU A 834 35.31 -32.23 10.89
N ILE A 835 35.38 -32.37 12.23
CA ILE A 835 35.89 -33.57 12.93
C ILE A 835 34.75 -34.43 13.57
N GLY A 836 33.50 -33.98 13.47
CA GLY A 836 32.30 -34.83 13.62
C GLY A 836 31.69 -34.90 15.03
N GLY A 837 30.38 -35.15 15.07
CA GLY A 837 29.58 -35.47 16.26
C GLY A 837 28.32 -34.61 16.41
N ILE A 838 28.48 -33.37 16.87
CA ILE A 838 27.37 -32.48 17.23
C ILE A 838 27.76 -31.04 16.90
N ALA A 839 26.93 -30.34 16.11
CA ALA A 839 27.10 -28.93 15.80
C ALA A 839 25.93 -28.13 16.38
N PHE A 840 26.24 -27.04 17.09
CA PHE A 840 25.27 -26.05 17.53
C PHE A 840 25.59 -24.72 16.85
N ASP A 841 24.66 -24.20 16.07
CA ASP A 841 24.75 -22.85 15.50
C ASP A 841 23.64 -21.99 16.09
N MET A 842 24.01 -20.99 16.88
CA MET A 842 23.04 -20.17 17.62
C MET A 842 23.24 -18.70 17.31
N VAL A 843 22.13 -17.99 17.08
CA VAL A 843 22.15 -16.56 16.80
C VAL A 843 21.05 -15.89 17.61
N GLY A 844 21.46 -14.90 18.42
CA GLY A 844 20.55 -13.93 19.04
C GLY A 844 20.67 -12.59 18.36
N LEU A 845 19.57 -12.03 17.88
CA LEU A 845 19.50 -10.70 17.27
C LEU A 845 18.57 -9.78 18.07
N SER A 846 18.96 -8.52 18.24
CA SER A 846 18.07 -7.49 18.76
C SER A 846 18.27 -6.15 18.07
N GLN A 847 17.18 -5.57 17.57
CA GLN A 847 17.19 -4.27 16.92
C GLN A 847 15.92 -3.47 17.25
N GLY A 848 16.06 -2.14 17.23
CA GLY A 848 15.00 -1.19 17.56
C GLY A 848 14.85 -0.12 16.49
N TYR A 849 13.61 0.26 16.20
CA TYR A 849 13.25 1.25 15.19
C TYR A 849 12.22 2.23 15.76
N ALA A 850 12.26 3.48 15.31
CA ALA A 850 11.21 4.47 15.53
C ALA A 850 10.88 5.12 14.19
N VAL A 851 9.60 5.11 13.81
CA VAL A 851 9.09 5.77 12.61
C VAL A 851 8.15 6.88 13.05
N GLU A 852 8.46 8.11 12.65
CA GLU A 852 7.64 9.30 12.92
C GLU A 852 6.95 9.77 11.64
N THR A 853 5.62 9.75 11.66
CA THR A 853 4.76 10.27 10.59
C THR A 853 3.97 11.50 11.07
N ASN A 854 3.43 12.26 10.12
CA ASN A 854 2.65 13.46 10.39
C ASN A 854 1.53 13.67 9.37
N ASP A 855 0.58 14.56 9.66
CA ASP A 855 -0.57 14.89 8.80
C ASP A 855 -0.43 16.24 8.07
N MET A 856 0.78 16.77 7.88
CA MET A 856 0.98 18.09 7.26
C MET A 856 0.80 18.11 5.73
N HIS A 857 0.87 16.95 5.07
CA HIS A 857 0.74 16.87 3.61
C HIS A 857 -0.66 17.31 3.17
N GLY A 858 -0.74 18.42 2.42
CA GLY A 858 -2.00 19.00 1.93
C GLY A 858 -2.67 19.98 2.90
N LYS A 859 -2.08 20.27 4.06
CA LYS A 859 -2.63 21.29 4.98
C LYS A 859 -2.50 22.70 4.37
N PRO A 860 -3.53 23.55 4.47
CA PRO A 860 -3.49 24.90 3.91
C PRO A 860 -2.42 25.72 4.63
N LYS A 861 -1.59 26.42 3.86
CA LYS A 861 -0.54 27.33 4.34
C LYS A 861 -0.97 28.78 4.14
N SER A 862 -1.37 29.15 2.93
CA SER A 862 -1.96 30.46 2.67
C SER A 862 -2.88 30.46 1.45
N VAL A 863 -3.85 31.38 1.43
CA VAL A 863 -4.66 31.67 0.26
C VAL A 863 -4.56 33.15 -0.02
N GLN A 864 -4.15 33.52 -1.23
CA GLN A 864 -3.91 34.89 -1.64
C GLN A 864 -4.72 35.20 -2.90
N VAL A 865 -5.42 36.32 -2.89
CA VAL A 865 -6.20 36.82 -4.01
C VAL A 865 -5.54 38.10 -4.52
N PHE A 866 -5.11 38.09 -5.77
CA PHE A 866 -4.46 39.22 -6.44
C PHE A 866 -5.41 39.88 -7.43
N ASN A 867 -5.37 41.21 -7.53
CA ASN A 867 -6.07 41.96 -8.57
C ASN A 867 -5.40 41.77 -9.95
N LYS A 868 -5.96 42.40 -10.99
CA LYS A 868 -5.40 42.36 -12.35
C LYS A 868 -3.97 42.92 -12.44
N SER A 869 -3.64 43.91 -11.62
CA SER A 869 -2.31 44.54 -11.56
C SER A 869 -1.27 43.70 -10.79
N GLY A 870 -1.69 42.58 -10.19
CA GLY A 870 -0.83 41.72 -9.37
C GLY A 870 -0.69 42.17 -7.91
N GLU A 871 -1.52 43.11 -7.44
CA GLU A 871 -1.52 43.55 -6.05
C GLU A 871 -2.44 42.66 -5.20
N PRO A 872 -2.04 42.29 -3.96
CA PRO A 872 -2.84 41.45 -3.10
C PRO A 872 -4.07 42.21 -2.56
N ILE A 873 -5.27 41.66 -2.77
CA ILE A 873 -6.56 42.16 -2.25
C ILE A 873 -6.82 41.56 -0.87
N SER A 874 -6.69 40.24 -0.77
CA SER A 874 -6.92 39.49 0.48
C SER A 874 -5.93 38.34 0.60
N ARG A 875 -5.53 38.07 1.85
CA ARG A 875 -4.59 37.01 2.21
C ARG A 875 -5.04 36.35 3.50
N VAL A 876 -5.13 35.02 3.50
CA VAL A 876 -5.34 34.23 4.72
C VAL A 876 -4.12 33.35 4.92
N GLU A 877 -3.52 33.37 6.09
CA GLU A 877 -2.38 32.55 6.47
C GLU A 877 -2.70 31.67 7.67
N TYR A 878 -2.24 30.42 7.59
CA TYR A 878 -2.45 29.40 8.61
C TYR A 878 -1.10 28.99 9.20
N PHE A 879 -0.98 29.03 10.52
CA PHE A 879 0.24 28.71 11.24
C PHE A 879 0.04 27.49 12.14
N TYR A 880 0.98 26.55 12.05
CA TYR A 880 0.98 25.30 12.81
C TYR A 880 2.22 25.22 13.69
N LYS A 881 2.07 24.73 14.92
CA LYS A 881 3.17 24.66 15.89
C LYS A 881 4.27 23.75 15.37
N SER A 882 5.46 24.32 15.21
CA SER A 882 6.66 23.62 14.74
C SER A 882 7.84 23.90 15.67
N VAL A 883 8.79 22.97 15.76
CA VAL A 883 9.99 23.13 16.59
C VAL A 883 10.87 24.27 16.06
N ASN A 884 11.10 24.31 14.75
CA ASN A 884 11.82 25.37 14.06
C ASN A 884 11.15 25.68 12.72
N GLU A 885 10.57 26.87 12.59
CA GLU A 885 9.85 27.29 11.38
C GLU A 885 10.78 27.57 10.19
N LEU A 886 12.08 27.81 10.44
CA LEU A 886 13.10 28.13 9.44
C LEU A 886 13.88 26.90 8.95
N ALA A 887 13.66 25.72 9.54
CA ALA A 887 14.31 24.49 9.12
C ALA A 887 13.81 24.04 7.73
N ALA A 888 14.72 23.47 6.92
CA ALA A 888 14.39 22.93 5.60
C ALA A 888 13.46 21.70 5.70
N GLY A 889 13.71 20.82 6.68
CA GLY A 889 12.77 19.80 7.13
C GLY A 889 12.22 20.20 8.50
N LYS A 890 10.94 20.53 8.56
CA LYS A 890 10.25 21.00 9.76
C LYS A 890 9.77 19.82 10.60
N GLU A 891 9.65 20.07 11.90
CA GLU A 891 9.14 19.11 12.86
C GLU A 891 7.97 19.73 13.61
N LEU A 892 6.89 18.98 13.79
CA LEU A 892 5.74 19.44 14.57
C LEU A 892 6.08 19.48 16.06
N LYS A 893 5.60 20.53 16.73
CA LYS A 893 5.68 20.68 18.18
C LYS A 893 4.29 20.51 18.78
N ASN A 894 4.11 19.42 19.51
CA ASN A 894 2.83 19.05 20.12
C ASN A 894 2.68 19.50 21.58
N ASP A 895 3.72 20.14 22.14
CA ASP A 895 3.70 20.68 23.50
C ASP A 895 2.91 21.99 23.55
N VAL A 896 1.89 22.01 24.40
CA VAL A 896 0.96 23.12 24.59
C VAL A 896 0.71 23.38 26.07
N LYS A 897 0.14 24.55 26.37
CA LYS A 897 -0.41 24.85 27.69
C LYS A 897 -1.85 24.37 27.71
N VAL A 898 -2.19 23.52 28.68
CA VAL A 898 -3.55 23.02 28.89
C VAL A 898 -4.15 23.65 30.14
N ILE A 899 -5.46 23.90 30.12
CA ILE A 899 -6.25 24.30 31.28
C ILE A 899 -6.97 23.08 31.85
N ASN A 900 -6.74 22.81 33.12
CA ASN A 900 -7.36 21.70 33.83
C ASN A 900 -8.77 22.11 34.31
N PRO A 901 -9.65 21.13 34.64
CA PRO A 901 -10.99 21.41 35.15
C PRO A 901 -11.04 22.26 36.44
N ASP A 902 -9.96 22.28 37.20
CA ASP A 902 -9.79 23.11 38.41
C ASP A 902 -9.34 24.55 38.10
N GLY A 903 -9.18 24.90 36.81
CA GLY A 903 -8.73 26.20 36.34
C GLY A 903 -7.21 26.38 36.34
N THR A 904 -6.43 25.37 36.74
CA THR A 904 -4.96 25.46 36.72
C THR A 904 -4.40 25.27 35.32
N VAL A 905 -3.28 25.93 35.01
CA VAL A 905 -2.58 25.79 33.73
C VAL A 905 -1.35 24.91 33.91
N SER A 906 -1.25 23.85 33.10
CA SER A 906 -0.10 22.94 33.08
C SER A 906 0.44 22.74 31.66
N ASP A 907 1.66 22.20 31.56
CA ASP A 907 2.19 21.74 30.28
C ASP A 907 1.61 20.37 29.92
N GLY A 908 1.22 20.20 28.66
CA GLY A 908 0.68 18.95 28.14
C GLY A 908 1.09 18.74 26.67
N THR A 909 1.10 17.48 26.23
CA THR A 909 1.33 17.13 24.83
C THR A 909 0.00 16.65 24.24
N ILE A 910 -0.49 17.33 23.21
CA ILE A 910 -1.75 17.00 22.53
C ILE A 910 -1.51 16.61 21.06
N GLY A 911 -2.41 15.82 20.48
CA GLY A 911 -2.30 15.46 19.06
C GLY A 911 -1.02 14.67 18.74
N MET A 912 -0.62 13.77 19.62
CA MET A 912 0.47 12.83 19.41
C MET A 912 0.01 11.43 19.83
N ASP A 913 0.22 10.44 18.97
CA ASP A 913 0.00 9.04 19.30
C ASP A 913 1.33 8.29 19.21
N VAL A 914 1.69 7.56 20.28
CA VAL A 914 2.93 6.77 20.35
C VAL A 914 2.62 5.34 20.73
N GLU A 915 2.86 4.44 19.79
CA GLU A 915 2.69 3.00 19.99
C GLU A 915 4.04 2.29 19.93
N MET A 916 4.18 1.23 20.71
CA MET A 916 5.39 0.41 20.75
C MET A 916 4.99 -1.06 20.65
N TYR A 917 5.60 -1.77 19.71
CA TYR A 917 5.39 -3.19 19.48
C TYR A 917 6.73 -3.90 19.51
N THR A 918 6.78 -5.07 20.16
CA THR A 918 7.98 -5.91 20.20
C THR A 918 7.65 -7.30 19.69
N ASP A 919 8.23 -7.65 18.55
CA ASP A 919 8.14 -8.96 17.94
C ASP A 919 9.29 -9.85 18.44
N MET A 920 8.91 -11.05 18.89
CA MET A 920 9.78 -12.02 19.58
C MET A 920 9.65 -13.36 18.87
N ARG A 921 10.63 -13.70 18.02
CA ARG A 921 10.61 -14.93 17.21
C ARG A 921 11.70 -15.90 17.61
N GLU A 922 11.36 -17.18 17.59
CA GLU A 922 12.28 -18.29 17.75
C GLU A 922 12.08 -19.29 16.60
N GLN A 923 13.18 -19.72 16.01
CA GLN A 923 13.21 -20.84 15.07
C GLN A 923 14.28 -21.84 15.51
N ILE A 924 13.91 -23.11 15.56
CA ILE A 924 14.79 -24.23 15.86
C ILE A 924 14.76 -25.19 14.68
N THR A 925 15.91 -25.47 14.10
CA THR A 925 16.09 -26.48 13.07
C THR A 925 17.01 -27.56 13.61
N ASP A 926 16.48 -28.77 13.71
CA ASP A 926 17.22 -29.97 14.08
C ASP A 926 17.44 -30.81 12.81
N ASN A 927 18.68 -31.13 12.51
CA ASN A 927 19.08 -31.96 11.37
C ASN A 927 19.88 -33.16 11.88
N LEU A 928 19.30 -34.36 11.70
CA LEU A 928 19.95 -35.62 12.01
C LEU A 928 20.35 -36.29 10.69
N GLY A 929 21.65 -36.50 10.49
CA GLY A 929 22.18 -37.09 9.28
C GLY A 929 23.28 -38.11 9.51
N VAL A 930 23.58 -38.92 8.50
CA VAL A 930 24.68 -39.88 8.51
C VAL A 930 25.87 -39.27 7.76
N SER A 931 27.04 -39.20 8.40
CA SER A 931 28.28 -38.72 7.76
C SER A 931 29.35 -39.80 7.68
N VAL A 932 30.18 -39.70 6.62
CA VAL A 932 31.42 -40.46 6.50
C VAL A 932 32.47 -39.73 7.33
N LYS A 933 32.84 -40.32 8.47
CA LYS A 933 33.90 -39.84 9.35
C LYS A 933 35.24 -40.35 8.84
N VAL A 934 36.27 -39.50 8.91
CA VAL A 934 37.66 -39.92 8.73
C VAL A 934 38.24 -40.10 10.12
N SER A 935 38.37 -41.36 10.57
CA SER A 935 39.03 -41.69 11.84
C SER A 935 40.46 -42.13 11.55
N GLY A 936 41.42 -41.48 12.20
CA GLY A 936 42.84 -41.80 12.09
C GLY A 936 43.42 -42.23 13.43
N GLY A 937 44.26 -43.26 13.39
CA GLY A 937 45.08 -43.70 14.52
C GLY A 937 46.54 -43.76 14.10
N SER A 938 47.46 -43.72 15.06
CA SER A 938 48.87 -44.04 14.84
C SER A 938 49.12 -45.48 15.28
N GLY A 939 49.28 -46.39 14.32
CA GLY A 939 49.75 -47.75 14.60
C GLY A 939 51.27 -47.78 14.56
N ALA A 940 51.91 -48.33 15.59
CA ALA A 940 53.35 -48.55 15.61
C ALA A 940 53.69 -49.79 14.78
N ILE A 941 54.23 -49.58 13.59
CA ILE A 941 55.16 -50.54 12.96
C ILE A 941 56.52 -49.84 12.98
N PHE A 942 57.50 -50.52 13.58
CA PHE A 942 58.84 -50.04 13.91
C PHE A 942 59.37 -48.90 13.01
N ILE A 943 59.56 -47.73 13.64
CA ILE A 943 60.44 -46.60 13.27
C ILE A 943 59.80 -45.36 12.57
N PHE A 944 58.57 -45.38 12.02
CA PHE A 944 57.88 -44.12 11.62
C PHE A 944 56.34 -44.18 11.78
N PRO A 945 55.69 -43.21 12.46
CA PRO A 945 54.23 -43.15 12.52
C PRO A 945 53.65 -42.68 11.18
N LEU A 946 53.10 -43.60 10.40
CA LEU A 946 52.30 -43.28 9.22
C LEU A 946 50.83 -43.09 9.65
N PRO A 947 50.23 -41.91 9.42
CA PRO A 947 48.81 -41.74 9.65
C PRO A 947 48.04 -42.58 8.63
N PHE A 948 47.19 -43.48 9.10
CA PHE A 948 46.19 -44.14 8.27
C PHE A 948 44.80 -43.65 8.63
N PHE A 949 43.94 -43.55 7.63
CA PHE A 949 42.59 -43.02 7.72
C PHE A 949 41.61 -44.11 7.26
N PHE A 950 40.63 -44.45 8.11
CA PHE A 950 39.52 -45.31 7.70
C PHE A 950 38.22 -44.50 7.59
N PRO A 951 37.41 -44.71 6.55
CA PRO A 951 36.06 -44.17 6.48
C PRO A 951 35.17 -44.91 7.48
N GLY A 952 34.74 -44.23 8.54
CA GLY A 952 33.72 -44.70 9.47
C GLY A 952 32.35 -44.12 9.11
N ILE A 953 31.28 -44.82 9.44
CA ILE A 953 29.91 -44.28 9.38
C ILE A 953 29.58 -43.72 10.76
N GLY A 954 29.16 -42.46 10.85
CA GLY A 954 28.74 -41.87 12.13
C GLY A 954 27.50 -40.99 11.99
N VAL A 955 26.76 -40.88 13.09
CA VAL A 955 25.63 -39.96 13.19
C VAL A 955 26.16 -38.54 13.42
N ASN A 956 25.62 -37.58 12.67
CA ASN A 956 25.80 -36.16 12.86
C ASN A 956 24.48 -35.54 13.30
N TYR A 957 24.54 -34.73 14.34
CA TYR A 957 23.42 -33.90 14.77
C TYR A 957 23.82 -32.42 14.61
N ASP A 958 23.07 -31.67 13.82
CA ASP A 958 23.21 -30.21 13.66
C ASP A 958 21.94 -29.55 14.18
N ARG A 959 22.07 -28.78 15.26
CA ARG A 959 20.99 -27.94 15.80
C ARG A 959 21.30 -26.48 15.50
N ARG A 960 20.36 -25.82 14.83
CA ARG A 960 20.39 -24.38 14.58
C ARG A 960 19.28 -23.70 15.37
N ASN A 961 19.65 -22.68 16.15
CA ASN A 961 18.69 -21.87 16.89
C ASN A 961 18.83 -20.41 16.48
N PHE A 962 17.73 -19.82 16.05
CA PHE A 962 17.60 -18.41 15.74
C PHE A 962 16.60 -17.78 16.70
N ARG A 963 17.03 -16.74 17.42
CA ARG A 963 16.17 -15.91 18.27
C ARG A 963 16.33 -14.46 17.87
N SER A 964 15.23 -13.77 17.65
CA SER A 964 15.22 -12.36 17.29
C SER A 964 14.21 -11.57 18.09
N SER A 965 14.63 -10.41 18.56
CA SER A 965 13.78 -9.36 19.09
C SER A 965 13.81 -8.16 18.14
N SER A 966 12.66 -7.78 17.59
CA SER A 966 12.51 -6.54 16.84
C SER A 966 11.52 -5.64 17.55
N THR A 967 11.95 -4.43 17.91
CA THR A 967 11.09 -3.45 18.58
C THR A 967 10.85 -2.27 17.66
N ILE A 968 9.60 -1.92 17.44
CA ILE A 968 9.21 -0.78 16.62
C ILE A 968 8.36 0.18 17.43
N LYS A 969 8.67 1.47 17.29
CA LYS A 969 7.87 2.57 17.80
C LYS A 969 7.26 3.34 16.63
N ILE A 970 5.95 3.53 16.66
CA ILE A 970 5.22 4.30 15.64
C ILE A 970 4.75 5.57 16.33
N ILE A 971 5.14 6.71 15.79
CA ILE A 971 4.82 8.04 16.32
C ILE A 971 4.04 8.76 15.24
N ASN A 972 2.80 9.13 15.55
CA ASN A 972 1.97 9.95 14.67
C ASN A 972 1.79 11.32 15.32
N ARG A 973 2.28 12.37 14.66
CA ARG A 973 2.12 13.75 15.10
C ARG A 973 1.06 14.45 14.28
N PHE A 974 0.06 15.01 14.94
CA PHE A 974 -0.99 15.79 14.32
C PHE A 974 -0.71 17.28 14.44
N ALA A 975 -1.00 18.01 13.37
CA ALA A 975 -0.75 19.44 13.26
C ALA A 975 -1.66 20.24 14.19
N ILE A 976 -1.08 21.06 15.06
CA ILE A 976 -1.82 21.98 15.92
C ILE A 976 -1.81 23.36 15.29
N GLN A 977 -2.94 23.76 14.70
CA GLN A 977 -3.14 25.11 14.20
C GLN A 977 -3.34 26.06 15.39
N TYR A 978 -2.41 26.99 15.58
CA TYR A 978 -2.44 27.90 16.73
C TYR A 978 -2.72 29.36 16.33
N LYS A 979 -2.52 29.72 15.07
CA LYS A 979 -2.66 31.11 14.62
C LYS A 979 -3.20 31.20 13.20
N VAL A 980 -4.11 32.15 12.99
CA VAL A 980 -4.63 32.53 11.67
C VAL A 980 -4.51 34.04 11.53
N ILE A 981 -3.97 34.48 10.39
CA ILE A 981 -3.95 35.90 10.02
C ILE A 981 -4.82 36.06 8.78
N LYS A 982 -5.89 36.85 8.88
CA LYS A 982 -6.70 37.27 7.74
C LYS A 982 -6.40 38.74 7.44
N MET A 983 -5.99 39.02 6.22
CA MET A 983 -5.79 40.37 5.70
C MET A 983 -6.80 40.65 4.57
N GLU A 984 -7.40 41.83 4.59
CA GLU A 984 -8.37 42.27 3.58
C GLU A 984 -8.27 43.80 3.42
N ASN A 985 -7.99 44.26 2.20
CA ASN A 985 -7.85 45.68 1.86
C ASN A 985 -6.91 46.47 2.79
N GLY A 986 -5.81 45.85 3.22
CA GLY A 986 -4.80 46.45 4.12
C GLY A 986 -5.13 46.38 5.62
N SER A 987 -6.33 45.93 6.01
CA SER A 987 -6.64 45.60 7.40
C SER A 987 -6.25 44.16 7.72
N SER A 988 -5.74 43.90 8.93
CA SER A 988 -5.38 42.55 9.38
C SER A 988 -6.06 42.17 10.70
N ILE A 989 -6.58 40.95 10.76
CA ILE A 989 -7.16 40.32 11.93
C ILE A 989 -6.32 39.09 12.24
N THR A 990 -5.82 39.02 13.47
CA THR A 990 -5.06 37.87 13.96
C THR A 990 -5.88 37.15 15.02
N SER A 991 -6.02 35.83 14.90
CA SER A 991 -6.67 34.97 15.89
C SER A 991 -5.67 33.92 16.35
N GLU A 992 -5.46 33.82 17.67
CA GLU A 992 -4.48 32.93 18.29
C GLU A 992 -5.11 32.08 19.39
N ASN A 993 -4.81 30.79 19.40
CA ASN A 993 -5.16 29.85 20.47
C ASN A 993 -4.02 29.81 21.49
N LEU A 994 -4.29 30.25 22.72
CA LEU A 994 -3.29 30.34 23.79
C LEU A 994 -3.29 29.12 24.72
N LEU A 995 -4.48 28.58 25.00
CA LEU A 995 -4.72 27.47 25.92
C LEU A 995 -5.63 26.44 25.26
N TRP A 996 -5.44 25.17 25.64
CA TRP A 996 -6.22 24.02 25.21
C TRP A 996 -6.88 23.38 26.43
N ASP A 997 -8.07 22.80 26.27
CA ASP A 997 -8.77 22.14 27.37
C ASP A 997 -8.14 20.77 27.67
N ALA A 998 -7.87 20.46 28.94
CA ALA A 998 -7.21 19.21 29.31
C ALA A 998 -8.09 17.95 29.12
N GLN A 999 -9.40 18.10 28.91
CA GLN A 999 -10.31 17.00 28.62
C GLN A 999 -10.67 16.92 27.14
N THR A 1000 -10.96 18.05 26.51
CA THR A 1000 -11.48 18.09 25.14
C THR A 1000 -10.47 18.53 24.09
N GLY A 1001 -9.30 19.02 24.48
CA GLY A 1001 -8.28 19.51 23.55
C GLY A 1001 -8.55 20.90 23.02
#